data_AF-A0A952KV94-F1
#
_entry.id   AF-A0A952KV94-F1
#
_cell.length_a   1.000
_cell.length_b   1.000
_cell.length_c   1.000
_cell.angle_alpha   90.00
_cell.angle_beta   90.00
_cell.angle_gamma   90.00
#
_symmetry.space_group_name_H-M   'P 1'
#
loop_
_entity.id
_entity.type
_entity.pdbx_description
1 polymer ?
#
loop_
_entity_poly.entity_id
_entity_poly.type
_entity_poly.pdbx_seq_one_letter_code
_entity_poly.pdbx_strand_id
1 'polypeptide(L)'
;MYYSLLQFHALSDGGEKVYGPQTSRRASSGQSHISHLVSGHIFSATAFLLVCACTAASAQQAPIGWKDYLGGPESAHYSPLKQIHTGNVNKLDVAWSYLTGDDITYTFSPLVIDNIAYVAAKQGSLVALDATTGKELWSHAFTLPGNAPSRFAGVAGMRGANYWESKDRKDRRVLVSANGYLQALDARTGQLVDSFADHGKLDLKIGLDRATRPLSSRTPGRVFENIIILGSATGEGYLAPPGDIRAFDVVTGKLLWVFHTIPRPGEFGYDSWPKDAYKYMGGVDVWGEITVDPKRGIAYFPVASAKYELYGGDRKGNNLYADCLLALDARTGKHLWHYQTVHHDVWDYDPDSAPQLVTVKHDGKTVDAVALASKNGFLYVFDRLTGKPLWPIEERPVPASDVPGEVTSKTQPFPTVVPPFARQGMTVKDMYEGFMKPEEVPWWRERLSNARTGFYTPPSTTADTINLPSVNGGALFFSTGANAADGTVYVLSKDMPSIIKLVRAGESTTANAGGLIPSRPHNVRPRTGIPTQEQMGRAVYEQNCQFCHGPELKGDRGPALDTVVSRLGIDATRNTITSGRATMPSFSSLPAPALNDLMAFLKQPDLAPLGSAPSATTQAFMRTLGGEPAYPNDVEGPPSRYKTGYGNEPYVITPPWSTITAYDLNTGKIKWQTPYGDVPQAGRSDKLRGNIYPKSGFVTTAGGLVLFAGNDSKLYVLDSTNGKVVFTKDLPNGSQGVPAVYEADGREYVLFTVSGGGTPYPEGAYIPPGGVSNPTTSKGYIAFALPAGENKR
;
A
#
# COMPACT_ATOMS: atom_id res chain seq x y z
N MET A 1 15.95 -38.22 17.80
CA MET A 1 15.56 -38.95 19.02
C MET A 1 14.13 -38.53 19.33
N TYR A 2 13.13 -39.40 19.53
CA TYR A 2 13.11 -40.89 19.57
C TYR A 2 12.27 -41.49 18.41
N TYR A 3 11.94 -42.79 18.45
CA TYR A 3 11.43 -43.62 17.32
C TYR A 3 10.10 -44.34 17.64
N SER A 4 9.17 -44.46 16.67
CA SER A 4 8.25 -45.61 16.37
C SER A 4 7.33 -45.20 15.18
N LEU A 5 6.96 -45.93 14.12
CA LEU A 5 6.77 -47.38 13.81
C LEU A 5 5.44 -47.95 14.39
N LEU A 6 4.58 -48.74 13.69
CA LEU A 6 4.57 -49.31 12.31
C LEU A 6 3.13 -49.78 11.84
N GLN A 7 2.96 -49.91 10.50
CA GLN A 7 2.15 -50.88 9.69
C GLN A 7 0.60 -51.13 9.78
N PHE A 8 -0.07 -50.86 8.64
CA PHE A 8 -0.84 -51.77 7.73
C PHE A 8 -1.74 -52.94 8.22
N HIS A 9 -2.97 -53.03 7.67
CA HIS A 9 -3.65 -54.10 6.84
C HIS A 9 -5.09 -53.58 6.51
N ALA A 10 -5.85 -53.86 5.43
CA ALA A 10 -6.17 -55.05 4.60
C ALA A 10 -7.14 -56.05 5.31
N LEU A 11 -8.24 -56.59 4.75
CA LEU A 11 -9.00 -56.56 3.45
C LEU A 11 -10.44 -57.10 3.75
N SER A 12 -11.53 -57.11 2.93
CA SER A 12 -11.91 -56.67 1.56
C SER A 12 -13.48 -56.60 1.41
N ASP A 13 -14.02 -56.77 0.19
CA ASP A 13 -15.41 -57.14 -0.21
C ASP A 13 -16.55 -56.08 -0.09
N GLY A 14 -17.55 -56.02 -0.99
CA GLY A 14 -17.73 -56.69 -2.30
C GLY A 14 -19.20 -56.81 -2.74
N GLY A 15 -19.64 -56.15 -3.82
CA GLY A 15 -20.99 -56.36 -4.39
C GLY A 15 -21.55 -55.23 -5.29
N GLU A 16 -21.56 -55.45 -6.61
CA GLU A 16 -22.25 -54.59 -7.60
C GLU A 16 -23.59 -55.19 -8.08
N LYS A 17 -24.45 -54.32 -8.66
CA LYS A 17 -25.29 -54.48 -9.89
C LYS A 17 -26.79 -54.16 -9.73
N VAL A 18 -27.56 -53.78 -10.77
CA VAL A 18 -27.35 -52.84 -11.92
C VAL A 18 -28.66 -52.77 -12.74
N TYR A 19 -29.25 -51.57 -12.92
CA TYR A 19 -30.33 -51.22 -13.88
C TYR A 19 -31.66 -52.04 -13.71
N GLY A 20 -32.83 -51.71 -14.28
CA GLY A 20 -33.24 -50.80 -15.36
C GLY A 20 -34.76 -50.45 -15.32
N PRO A 21 -35.39 -49.95 -16.42
CA PRO A 21 -36.45 -48.91 -16.28
C PRO A 21 -37.78 -49.08 -17.08
N GLN A 22 -38.67 -48.08 -16.90
CA GLN A 22 -39.68 -47.48 -17.83
C GLN A 22 -41.19 -47.86 -17.83
N THR A 23 -41.98 -46.82 -18.20
CA THR A 23 -43.38 -46.78 -18.73
C THR A 23 -44.59 -46.94 -17.78
N SER A 24 -45.82 -46.45 -18.10
CA SER A 24 -46.25 -45.17 -18.72
C SER A 24 -47.80 -44.94 -18.64
N ARG A 25 -48.24 -43.67 -18.83
CA ARG A 25 -49.54 -43.20 -19.43
C ARG A 25 -50.89 -43.27 -18.67
N ARG A 26 -51.58 -42.10 -18.70
CA ARG A 26 -53.06 -41.84 -18.78
C ARG A 26 -53.94 -42.16 -17.54
N ALA A 27 -55.16 -41.61 -17.36
CA ALA A 27 -55.79 -40.31 -17.73
C ALA A 27 -57.24 -40.21 -17.14
N SER A 28 -57.84 -39.00 -17.07
CA SER A 28 -59.31 -38.71 -16.87
C SER A 28 -59.95 -39.11 -15.52
N SER A 29 -61.10 -38.59 -15.04
CA SER A 29 -61.86 -37.32 -15.24
C SER A 29 -63.07 -37.24 -14.27
N GLY A 30 -63.57 -36.04 -13.95
CA GLY A 30 -64.78 -35.77 -13.12
C GLY A 30 -64.49 -34.72 -12.03
N GLN A 31 -65.25 -33.67 -11.70
CA GLN A 31 -66.71 -33.35 -11.73
C GLN A 31 -67.59 -34.26 -10.86
N SER A 32 -68.55 -33.77 -10.06
CA SER A 32 -68.83 -32.44 -9.45
C SER A 32 -70.01 -32.55 -8.45
N HIS A 33 -70.41 -31.46 -7.76
CA HIS A 33 -71.66 -31.29 -6.98
C HIS A 33 -71.74 -32.02 -5.60
N ILE A 34 -72.57 -31.64 -4.60
CA ILE A 34 -73.41 -30.43 -4.38
C ILE A 34 -73.51 -30.08 -2.87
N SER A 35 -74.10 -28.92 -2.54
CA SER A 35 -74.29 -28.35 -1.18
C SER A 35 -75.40 -28.98 -0.32
N HIS A 36 -75.32 -28.82 1.01
CA HIS A 36 -76.37 -28.23 1.89
C HIS A 36 -75.70 -27.76 3.21
N LEU A 37 -75.91 -26.56 3.81
CA LEU A 37 -77.11 -25.86 4.33
C LEU A 37 -77.71 -26.45 5.62
N VAL A 38 -77.59 -25.71 6.75
CA VAL A 38 -78.61 -25.45 7.80
C VAL A 38 -78.16 -24.19 8.60
N SER A 39 -79.11 -23.42 9.15
CA SER A 39 -78.91 -22.08 9.76
C SER A 39 -78.78 -22.09 11.30
N GLY A 40 -78.25 -21.01 11.89
CA GLY A 40 -78.17 -20.81 13.35
C GLY A 40 -78.14 -19.33 13.79
N HIS A 41 -79.32 -18.76 14.03
CA HIS A 41 -79.56 -17.44 14.65
C HIS A 41 -79.14 -17.41 16.16
N ILE A 42 -78.97 -16.29 16.89
CA ILE A 42 -79.36 -14.87 16.71
C ILE A 42 -78.54 -13.91 17.65
N PHE A 43 -78.80 -12.60 17.54
CA PHE A 43 -78.50 -11.48 18.48
C PHE A 43 -77.21 -10.62 18.35
N SER A 44 -77.44 -9.32 18.58
CA SER A 44 -76.55 -8.17 18.38
C SER A 44 -75.72 -7.81 19.62
N ALA A 45 -74.57 -7.14 19.43
CA ALA A 45 -74.38 -5.75 19.85
C ALA A 45 -73.00 -5.17 19.48
N THR A 46 -72.94 -3.83 19.46
CA THR A 46 -71.74 -2.97 19.45
C THR A 46 -71.04 -2.76 18.10
N ALA A 47 -71.11 -1.52 17.61
CA ALA A 47 -70.31 -1.05 16.49
C ALA A 47 -68.90 -0.68 16.97
N PHE A 48 -67.87 -1.18 16.29
CA PHE A 48 -66.52 -0.64 16.34
C PHE A 48 -66.07 -0.37 14.90
N LEU A 49 -65.76 0.89 14.57
CA LEU A 49 -65.09 1.19 13.31
C LEU A 49 -63.67 0.62 13.40
N LEU A 50 -63.45 -0.52 12.75
CA LEU A 50 -62.11 -0.95 12.37
C LEU A 50 -61.58 0.00 11.29
N VAL A 51 -61.02 1.13 11.75
CA VAL A 51 -60.09 1.92 10.95
C VAL A 51 -58.92 0.98 10.64
N CYS A 52 -58.90 0.46 9.41
CA CYS A 52 -57.72 -0.22 8.87
C CYS A 52 -56.60 0.81 8.69
N ALA A 53 -55.97 1.17 9.80
CA ALA A 53 -54.71 1.88 9.82
C ALA A 53 -53.70 1.01 9.08
N CYS A 54 -53.51 1.32 7.80
CA CYS A 54 -52.44 0.76 6.98
C CYS A 54 -51.11 1.27 7.54
N THR A 55 -50.66 0.62 8.61
CA THR A 55 -49.27 0.61 9.04
C THR A 55 -48.48 -0.12 7.96
N ALA A 56 -48.30 0.56 6.82
CA ALA A 56 -47.17 0.35 5.96
C ALA A 56 -45.95 0.56 6.86
N ALA A 57 -45.44 -0.54 7.40
CA ALA A 57 -44.15 -0.56 8.07
C ALA A 57 -43.15 -0.08 7.02
N SER A 58 -42.75 1.19 7.14
CA SER A 58 -41.65 1.71 6.36
C SER A 58 -40.49 0.76 6.61
N ALA A 59 -40.09 0.03 5.57
CA ALA A 59 -38.88 -0.77 5.60
C ALA A 59 -37.73 0.23 5.58
N GLN A 60 -37.46 0.81 6.75
CA GLN A 60 -36.40 1.78 6.98
C GLN A 60 -35.13 1.18 6.39
N GLN A 61 -34.64 1.77 5.30
CA GLN A 61 -33.48 1.23 4.61
C GLN A 61 -32.33 1.14 5.61
N ALA A 62 -31.64 0.01 5.63
CA ALA A 62 -30.53 -0.18 6.53
C ALA A 62 -29.52 0.96 6.31
N PRO A 63 -29.06 1.66 7.38
CA PRO A 63 -28.20 2.82 7.23
C PRO A 63 -26.99 2.50 6.36
N ILE A 64 -26.64 3.44 5.47
CA ILE A 64 -25.53 3.30 4.53
C ILE A 64 -24.22 3.38 5.33
N GLY A 65 -23.73 2.21 5.77
CA GLY A 65 -22.45 2.08 6.46
C GLY A 65 -21.26 2.07 5.50
N TRP A 66 -20.06 2.13 6.06
CA TRP A 66 -18.79 2.01 5.35
C TRP A 66 -18.16 0.65 5.69
N LYS A 67 -18.83 -0.42 5.25
CA LYS A 67 -18.62 -1.78 5.80
C LYS A 67 -17.35 -2.46 5.28
N ASP A 68 -16.98 -2.17 4.05
CA ASP A 68 -15.81 -2.69 3.37
C ASP A 68 -14.64 -1.70 3.40
N TYR A 69 -13.40 -2.22 3.37
CA TYR A 69 -12.22 -1.39 3.16
C TYR A 69 -12.38 -0.56 1.88
N LEU A 70 -12.27 0.77 2.00
CA LEU A 70 -12.45 1.76 0.92
C LEU A 70 -13.89 1.91 0.37
N GLY A 71 -14.89 1.56 1.19
CA GLY A 71 -16.31 1.88 0.98
C GLY A 71 -17.16 0.80 0.31
N GLY A 72 -16.52 -0.10 -0.45
CA GLY A 72 -17.17 -1.23 -1.10
C GLY A 72 -16.17 -2.28 -1.58
N PRO A 73 -16.63 -3.48 -1.99
CA PRO A 73 -15.76 -4.53 -2.50
C PRO A 73 -15.02 -4.12 -3.79
N GLU A 74 -15.57 -3.18 -4.55
CA GLU A 74 -14.96 -2.57 -5.74
C GLU A 74 -13.97 -1.44 -5.45
N SER A 75 -13.74 -1.08 -4.19
CA SER A 75 -12.78 -0.04 -3.78
C SER A 75 -13.03 1.34 -4.44
N ALA A 76 -14.29 1.73 -4.68
CA ALA A 76 -14.60 2.93 -5.45
C ALA A 76 -14.32 4.26 -4.72
N HIS A 77 -14.05 4.25 -3.40
CA HIS A 77 -14.00 5.47 -2.58
C HIS A 77 -15.26 6.34 -2.77
N TYR A 78 -16.44 5.71 -2.89
CA TYR A 78 -17.70 6.37 -3.23
C TYR A 78 -18.77 6.10 -2.18
N SER A 79 -19.52 7.13 -1.80
CA SER A 79 -20.73 7.02 -0.99
C SER A 79 -21.97 7.47 -1.77
N PRO A 80 -23.07 6.68 -1.78
CA PRO A 80 -24.35 7.10 -2.35
C PRO A 80 -25.09 8.14 -1.47
N LEU A 81 -24.50 8.56 -0.35
CA LEU A 81 -25.04 9.62 0.51
C LEU A 81 -24.88 11.01 -0.11
N LYS A 82 -25.79 11.90 0.29
CA LYS A 82 -26.06 13.21 -0.35
C LYS A 82 -26.75 14.22 0.58
N GLN A 83 -26.83 13.95 1.88
CA GLN A 83 -27.30 14.94 2.85
C GLN A 83 -26.28 16.08 2.92
N ILE A 84 -24.98 15.77 2.85
CA ILE A 84 -23.88 16.73 2.68
C ILE A 84 -23.70 16.98 1.17
N HIS A 85 -23.85 18.23 0.73
CA HIS A 85 -23.69 18.63 -0.67
C HIS A 85 -23.13 20.06 -0.80
N THR A 86 -22.81 20.49 -2.02
CA THR A 86 -22.17 21.79 -2.31
C THR A 86 -22.90 23.02 -1.74
N GLY A 87 -24.21 22.90 -1.48
CA GLY A 87 -25.05 23.99 -0.94
C GLY A 87 -25.16 24.07 0.59
N ASN A 88 -24.64 23.07 1.33
CA ASN A 88 -24.70 23.05 2.80
C ASN A 88 -23.41 22.58 3.50
N VAL A 89 -22.39 22.13 2.75
CA VAL A 89 -21.09 21.68 3.27
C VAL A 89 -20.39 22.73 4.15
N ASN A 90 -20.66 24.02 3.93
CA ASN A 90 -20.17 25.12 4.76
C ASN A 90 -20.70 25.13 6.21
N LYS A 91 -21.70 24.28 6.52
CA LYS A 91 -22.24 24.06 7.87
C LYS A 91 -21.61 22.86 8.60
N LEU A 92 -20.66 22.15 7.99
CA LEU A 92 -20.02 21.01 8.63
C LEU A 92 -19.24 21.43 9.89
N ASP A 93 -19.51 20.74 10.99
CA ASP A 93 -18.72 20.86 12.20
C ASP A 93 -18.50 19.50 12.89
N VAL A 94 -17.64 19.49 13.90
CA VAL A 94 -17.30 18.31 14.70
C VAL A 94 -18.54 17.79 15.42
N ALA A 95 -18.97 16.59 15.07
CA ALA A 95 -20.06 15.90 15.74
C ALA A 95 -19.57 15.13 16.97
N TRP A 96 -18.41 14.48 16.86
CA TRP A 96 -17.69 13.84 17.97
C TRP A 96 -16.20 13.67 17.65
N SER A 97 -15.40 13.39 18.67
CA SER A 97 -13.99 13.02 18.54
C SER A 97 -13.58 11.97 19.57
N TYR A 98 -12.56 11.18 19.25
CA TYR A 98 -11.99 10.14 20.10
C TYR A 98 -10.47 10.26 20.12
N LEU A 99 -9.84 10.21 21.30
CA LEU A 99 -8.38 10.31 21.44
C LEU A 99 -7.72 8.94 21.35
N THR A 100 -6.62 8.81 20.60
CA THR A 100 -5.92 7.53 20.42
C THR A 100 -5.25 7.02 21.70
N GLY A 101 -4.89 7.93 22.62
CA GLY A 101 -4.21 7.61 23.87
C GLY A 101 -2.68 7.43 23.73
N ASP A 102 -2.12 7.76 22.57
CA ASP A 102 -0.68 7.62 22.28
C ASP A 102 -0.22 8.56 21.15
N ASP A 103 1.10 8.68 20.98
CA ASP A 103 1.76 9.52 19.97
C ASP A 103 2.01 8.81 18.63
N ILE A 104 1.39 7.66 18.34
CA ILE A 104 1.58 6.96 17.06
C ILE A 104 0.80 7.68 15.96
N THR A 105 1.35 7.69 14.74
CA THR A 105 0.61 8.06 13.53
C THR A 105 0.00 6.81 12.92
N TYR A 106 -1.33 6.79 12.83
CA TYR A 106 -2.12 5.71 12.26
C TYR A 106 -2.40 5.99 10.79
N THR A 107 -2.30 4.96 9.95
CA THR A 107 -2.67 5.00 8.52
C THR A 107 -3.98 4.22 8.26
N PHE A 108 -4.73 3.92 9.33
CA PHE A 108 -5.88 3.03 9.31
C PHE A 108 -7.16 3.77 8.90
N SER A 109 -7.68 3.40 7.73
CA SER A 109 -8.98 3.82 7.20
C SER A 109 -10.10 3.15 8.01
N PRO A 110 -11.02 3.91 8.64
CA PRO A 110 -12.08 3.34 9.47
C PRO A 110 -13.02 2.43 8.68
N LEU A 111 -13.61 1.45 9.35
CA LEU A 111 -14.85 0.79 8.92
C LEU A 111 -16.02 1.29 9.77
N VAL A 112 -17.23 1.32 9.21
CA VAL A 112 -18.46 1.54 9.99
C VAL A 112 -19.52 0.52 9.59
N ILE A 113 -19.90 -0.34 10.54
CA ILE A 113 -20.91 -1.39 10.36
C ILE A 113 -22.03 -1.18 11.37
N ASP A 114 -23.25 -1.04 10.84
CA ASP A 114 -24.42 -0.64 11.62
C ASP A 114 -24.04 0.66 12.39
N ASN A 115 -24.30 0.80 13.71
CA ASN A 115 -23.87 1.98 14.49
C ASN A 115 -22.47 1.82 15.16
N ILE A 116 -21.58 0.95 14.65
CA ILE A 116 -20.24 0.72 15.23
C ILE A 116 -19.14 1.13 14.24
N ALA A 117 -18.25 2.02 14.67
CA ALA A 117 -17.05 2.41 13.95
C ALA A 117 -15.81 1.67 14.49
N TYR A 118 -14.97 1.14 13.59
CA TYR A 118 -13.76 0.39 13.94
C TYR A 118 -12.51 1.19 13.52
N VAL A 119 -11.61 1.42 14.47
CA VAL A 119 -10.43 2.30 14.32
C VAL A 119 -9.19 1.69 14.96
N ALA A 120 -7.99 2.14 14.57
CA ALA A 120 -6.73 1.75 15.22
C ALA A 120 -6.29 2.83 16.22
N ALA A 121 -6.03 2.44 17.47
CA ALA A 121 -5.66 3.34 18.56
C ALA A 121 -4.89 2.55 19.65
N LYS A 122 -4.57 3.16 20.79
CA LYS A 122 -4.00 2.47 21.98
C LYS A 122 -2.85 1.51 21.64
N GLN A 123 -1.74 2.07 21.17
CA GLN A 123 -0.52 1.36 20.80
C GLN A 123 -0.72 0.24 19.74
N GLY A 124 -1.58 0.50 18.76
CA GLY A 124 -1.87 -0.46 17.68
C GLY A 124 -2.90 -1.52 18.05
N SER A 125 -3.79 -1.24 19.00
CA SER A 125 -5.03 -1.97 19.24
C SER A 125 -6.07 -1.67 18.16
N LEU A 126 -6.98 -2.61 17.90
CA LEU A 126 -8.24 -2.32 17.20
C LEU A 126 -9.29 -1.91 18.25
N VAL A 127 -10.03 -0.84 17.99
CA VAL A 127 -11.03 -0.29 18.92
C VAL A 127 -12.36 -0.13 18.21
N ALA A 128 -13.44 -0.55 18.86
CA ALA A 128 -14.81 -0.31 18.43
C ALA A 128 -15.40 0.88 19.20
N LEU A 129 -15.97 1.83 18.47
CA LEU A 129 -16.62 3.02 18.97
C LEU A 129 -18.09 3.04 18.55
N ASP A 130 -18.95 3.62 19.38
CA ASP A 130 -20.28 4.06 18.97
C ASP A 130 -20.16 5.14 17.89
N ALA A 131 -20.74 4.90 16.70
CA ALA A 131 -20.59 5.78 15.54
C ALA A 131 -21.34 7.11 15.66
N THR A 132 -22.23 7.27 16.64
CA THR A 132 -22.99 8.52 16.86
C THR A 132 -22.34 9.46 17.86
N THR A 133 -21.52 8.92 18.78
CA THR A 133 -20.95 9.63 19.94
C THR A 133 -19.44 9.51 20.09
N GLY A 134 -18.78 8.59 19.39
CA GLY A 134 -17.35 8.29 19.57
C GLY A 134 -17.01 7.55 20.87
N LYS A 135 -18.00 7.11 21.65
CA LYS A 135 -17.81 6.38 22.90
C LYS A 135 -17.23 4.99 22.63
N GLU A 136 -16.17 4.61 23.33
CA GLU A 136 -15.60 3.27 23.24
C GLU A 136 -16.56 2.17 23.74
N LEU A 137 -16.64 1.09 22.97
CA LEU A 137 -17.42 -0.11 23.26
C LEU A 137 -16.50 -1.27 23.69
N TRP A 138 -15.42 -1.50 22.95
CA TRP A 138 -14.36 -2.46 23.29
C TRP A 138 -13.03 -2.10 22.60
N SER A 139 -11.93 -2.64 23.11
CA SER A 139 -10.60 -2.59 22.46
C SER A 139 -9.88 -3.94 22.55
N HIS A 140 -9.21 -4.33 21.46
CA HIS A 140 -8.40 -5.54 21.34
C HIS A 140 -6.93 -5.17 21.10
N ALA A 141 -6.06 -5.50 22.05
CA ALA A 141 -4.62 -5.23 21.95
C ALA A 141 -3.86 -6.37 21.28
N PHE A 142 -3.07 -6.04 20.25
CA PHE A 142 -2.17 -6.98 19.55
C PHE A 142 -0.73 -6.92 20.08
N THR A 143 -0.51 -6.21 21.18
CA THR A 143 0.80 -5.82 21.71
C THR A 143 0.89 -6.15 23.19
N LEU A 144 2.08 -6.55 23.66
CA LEU A 144 2.28 -6.83 25.08
C LEU A 144 2.45 -5.52 25.87
N PRO A 145 1.92 -5.42 27.10
CA PRO A 145 2.14 -4.28 27.97
C PRO A 145 3.64 -3.99 28.18
N GLY A 146 4.02 -2.73 28.03
CA GLY A 146 5.42 -2.30 28.17
C GLY A 146 6.24 -2.31 26.87
N ASN A 147 5.70 -2.80 25.75
CA ASN A 147 6.34 -2.60 24.44
C ASN A 147 6.44 -1.10 24.09
N ALA A 148 7.53 -0.70 23.44
CA ALA A 148 7.69 0.68 22.97
C ALA A 148 6.66 1.03 21.87
N PRO A 149 5.97 2.18 21.93
CA PRO A 149 5.06 2.63 20.89
C PRO A 149 5.74 2.70 19.52
N SER A 150 5.09 2.15 18.48
CA SER A 150 5.64 2.10 17.13
C SER A 150 4.53 2.09 16.08
N ARG A 151 4.75 2.78 14.95
CA ARG A 151 3.87 2.72 13.77
C ARG A 151 3.79 1.33 13.11
N PHE A 152 4.54 0.36 13.62
CA PHE A 152 4.49 -1.05 13.19
C PHE A 152 3.99 -1.98 14.30
N ALA A 153 3.56 -1.43 15.44
CA ALA A 153 2.97 -2.20 16.54
C ALA A 153 1.53 -2.57 16.22
N GLY A 154 1.17 -3.85 16.37
CA GLY A 154 -0.20 -4.33 16.15
C GLY A 154 -0.77 -3.92 14.79
N VAL A 155 -1.93 -3.26 14.81
CA VAL A 155 -2.61 -2.74 13.61
C VAL A 155 -2.26 -1.29 13.25
N ALA A 156 -1.34 -0.63 13.96
CA ALA A 156 -1.08 0.81 13.76
C ALA A 156 -0.58 1.16 12.35
N GLY A 157 0.19 0.26 11.75
CA GLY A 157 0.72 0.38 10.38
C GLY A 157 -0.13 -0.26 9.29
N MET A 158 -1.34 -0.73 9.64
CA MET A 158 -2.30 -1.30 8.67
C MET A 158 -3.17 -0.21 8.08
N ARG A 159 -3.56 -0.39 6.82
CA ARG A 159 -4.40 0.56 6.07
C ARG A 159 -5.89 0.46 6.40
N GLY A 160 -6.33 -0.63 7.01
CA GLY A 160 -7.72 -0.90 7.39
C GLY A 160 -7.92 -2.35 7.83
N ALA A 161 -9.18 -2.78 7.92
CA ALA A 161 -9.61 -4.16 8.18
C ALA A 161 -10.64 -4.60 7.12
N ASN A 162 -11.03 -5.87 7.12
CA ASN A 162 -12.20 -6.37 6.38
C ASN A 162 -13.33 -6.77 7.35
N TYR A 163 -14.56 -6.82 6.84
CA TYR A 163 -15.74 -7.31 7.57
C TYR A 163 -16.35 -8.52 6.86
N TRP A 164 -16.94 -9.44 7.63
CA TRP A 164 -17.80 -10.51 7.11
C TRP A 164 -18.92 -10.81 8.10
N GLU A 165 -20.09 -11.22 7.61
CA GLU A 165 -21.13 -11.80 8.46
C GLU A 165 -21.87 -12.96 7.80
N SER A 166 -22.25 -13.91 8.64
CA SER A 166 -23.16 -15.01 8.33
C SER A 166 -24.53 -14.52 7.84
N LYS A 167 -25.22 -15.33 7.03
CA LYS A 167 -26.54 -14.97 6.44
C LYS A 167 -27.64 -14.71 7.48
N ASP A 168 -27.53 -15.25 8.69
CA ASP A 168 -28.44 -14.97 9.82
C ASP A 168 -27.87 -13.95 10.83
N ARG A 169 -26.74 -13.31 10.49
CA ARG A 169 -26.00 -12.30 11.26
C ARG A 169 -25.62 -12.74 12.68
N LYS A 170 -25.57 -14.04 12.99
CA LYS A 170 -25.17 -14.56 14.31
C LYS A 170 -23.67 -14.57 14.52
N ASP A 171 -22.92 -14.96 13.49
CA ASP A 171 -21.47 -14.81 13.38
C ASP A 171 -21.17 -13.55 12.55
N ARG A 172 -20.31 -12.68 13.09
CA ARG A 172 -19.94 -11.36 12.53
C ARG A 172 -18.47 -11.12 12.87
N ARG A 173 -17.62 -10.92 11.87
CA ARG A 173 -16.16 -10.93 12.03
C ARG A 173 -15.54 -9.64 11.50
N VAL A 174 -14.61 -9.08 12.26
CA VAL A 174 -13.61 -8.13 11.76
C VAL A 174 -12.31 -8.88 11.56
N LEU A 175 -11.71 -8.74 10.38
CA LEU A 175 -10.54 -9.46 9.91
C LEU A 175 -9.39 -8.46 9.72
N VAL A 176 -8.30 -8.63 10.46
CA VAL A 176 -7.18 -7.68 10.40
C VAL A 176 -5.82 -8.36 10.51
N SER A 177 -4.86 -7.90 9.72
CA SER A 177 -3.48 -8.38 9.74
C SER A 177 -2.72 -7.78 10.93
N ALA A 178 -2.11 -8.61 11.77
CA ALA A 178 -1.25 -8.18 12.86
C ALA A 178 -0.19 -9.24 13.19
N ASN A 179 1.06 -8.80 13.41
CA ASN A 179 2.20 -9.62 13.85
C ASN A 179 2.53 -10.86 12.97
N GLY A 180 2.18 -10.83 11.68
CA GLY A 180 2.40 -11.96 10.76
C GLY A 180 1.19 -12.90 10.57
N TYR A 181 0.04 -12.58 11.19
CA TYR A 181 -1.18 -13.37 11.12
C TYR A 181 -2.35 -12.51 10.61
N LEU A 182 -3.28 -13.10 9.84
CA LEU A 182 -4.64 -12.59 9.76
C LEU A 182 -5.39 -13.05 11.01
N GLN A 183 -6.00 -12.13 11.74
CA GLN A 183 -6.71 -12.43 12.99
C GLN A 183 -8.20 -12.11 12.82
N ALA A 184 -9.06 -13.06 13.24
CA ALA A 184 -10.51 -12.94 13.18
C ALA A 184 -11.07 -12.61 14.56
N LEU A 185 -11.73 -11.46 14.69
CA LEU A 185 -12.34 -10.98 15.92
C LEU A 185 -13.87 -10.93 15.77
N ASP A 186 -14.61 -11.38 16.79
CA ASP A 186 -16.05 -11.14 16.85
C ASP A 186 -16.32 -9.63 16.92
N ALA A 187 -17.11 -9.13 15.96
CA ALA A 187 -17.30 -7.71 15.73
C ALA A 187 -18.03 -6.98 16.89
N ARG A 188 -18.69 -7.71 17.79
CA ARG A 188 -19.48 -7.18 18.91
C ARG A 188 -18.68 -7.09 20.21
N THR A 189 -17.68 -7.96 20.37
CA THR A 189 -16.96 -8.19 21.64
C THR A 189 -15.46 -7.95 21.55
N GLY A 190 -14.88 -7.97 20.34
CA GLY A 190 -13.43 -7.88 20.14
C GLY A 190 -12.66 -9.13 20.57
N GLN A 191 -13.33 -10.25 20.84
CA GLN A 191 -12.68 -11.51 21.19
C GLN A 191 -12.25 -12.28 19.94
N LEU A 192 -11.16 -13.05 20.02
CA LEU A 192 -10.73 -13.95 18.93
C LEU A 192 -11.81 -15.00 18.66
N VAL A 193 -12.10 -15.25 17.38
CA VAL A 193 -13.03 -16.29 16.95
C VAL A 193 -12.29 -17.64 16.99
N ASP A 194 -12.39 -18.32 18.12
CA ASP A 194 -11.68 -19.57 18.43
C ASP A 194 -11.74 -20.64 17.33
N SER A 195 -12.87 -20.74 16.62
CA SER A 195 -13.10 -21.69 15.52
C SER A 195 -12.45 -21.33 14.17
N PHE A 196 -11.70 -20.23 14.07
CA PHE A 196 -11.01 -19.80 12.85
C PHE A 196 -9.51 -20.11 12.92
N ALA A 197 -9.01 -20.91 11.97
CA ALA A 197 -7.60 -21.29 11.85
C ALA A 197 -7.02 -21.84 13.18
N ASP A 198 -5.92 -21.27 13.67
CA ASP A 198 -5.32 -21.59 14.97
C ASP A 198 -5.82 -20.57 16.02
N HIS A 199 -6.87 -20.93 16.75
CA HIS A 199 -7.48 -20.13 17.84
C HIS A 199 -7.68 -18.64 17.48
N GLY A 200 -8.30 -18.40 16.32
CA GLY A 200 -8.59 -17.08 15.76
C GLY A 200 -7.49 -16.47 14.89
N LYS A 201 -6.39 -17.19 14.61
CA LYS A 201 -5.20 -16.67 13.91
C LYS A 201 -4.77 -17.56 12.75
N LEU A 202 -4.55 -16.95 11.59
CA LEU A 202 -4.10 -17.60 10.36
C LEU A 202 -2.69 -17.07 10.01
N ASP A 203 -1.69 -17.95 9.97
CA ASP A 203 -0.32 -17.59 9.61
C ASP A 203 -0.23 -17.18 8.13
N LEU A 204 0.20 -15.94 7.87
CA LEU A 204 0.26 -15.36 6.51
C LEU A 204 1.36 -15.96 5.61
N LYS A 205 2.09 -16.97 6.10
CA LYS A 205 3.03 -17.80 5.32
C LYS A 205 2.39 -19.07 4.74
N ILE A 206 1.17 -19.44 5.13
CA ILE A 206 0.46 -20.62 4.59
C ILE A 206 0.24 -20.45 3.07
N GLY A 207 0.50 -21.52 2.31
CA GLY A 207 0.33 -21.56 0.86
C GLY A 207 1.47 -20.94 0.04
N LEU A 208 2.67 -20.75 0.63
CA LEU A 208 3.88 -20.26 -0.06
C LEU A 208 5.03 -21.25 0.06
N ASP A 209 5.80 -21.40 -1.01
CA ASP A 209 6.95 -22.32 -1.07
C ASP A 209 8.10 -21.92 -0.12
N ARG A 210 8.25 -20.62 0.15
CA ARG A 210 9.31 -20.05 1.00
C ARG A 210 8.88 -18.73 1.63
N ALA A 211 9.16 -18.56 2.91
CA ALA A 211 9.01 -17.28 3.60
C ALA A 211 10.10 -17.11 4.68
N THR A 212 11.15 -16.38 4.34
CA THR A 212 12.33 -16.11 5.20
C THR A 212 12.05 -15.13 6.34
N ARG A 213 10.85 -14.56 6.41
CA ARG A 213 10.42 -13.53 7.35
C ARG A 213 8.90 -13.61 7.61
N PRO A 214 8.37 -13.04 8.71
CA PRO A 214 6.93 -12.82 8.86
C PRO A 214 6.38 -12.01 7.68
N LEU A 215 5.23 -12.42 7.15
CA LEU A 215 4.56 -11.74 6.05
C LEU A 215 3.34 -10.98 6.55
N SER A 216 3.10 -9.80 5.97
CA SER A 216 1.84 -9.07 6.10
C SER A 216 1.71 -8.18 4.87
N SER A 217 0.57 -8.20 4.18
CA SER A 217 0.19 -6.99 3.46
C SER A 217 -0.19 -5.92 4.49
N ARG A 218 -0.04 -4.65 4.12
CA ARG A 218 -0.61 -3.53 4.89
C ARG A 218 -2.05 -3.23 4.46
N THR A 219 -2.52 -3.73 3.32
CA THR A 219 -3.96 -3.86 3.06
C THR A 219 -4.54 -5.08 3.79
N PRO A 220 -5.83 -5.07 4.15
CA PRO A 220 -6.49 -6.18 4.82
C PRO A 220 -6.88 -7.34 3.88
N GLY A 221 -6.50 -7.29 2.59
CA GLY A 221 -7.07 -8.14 1.54
C GLY A 221 -8.47 -7.71 1.12
N ARG A 222 -9.28 -8.62 0.60
CA ARG A 222 -10.68 -8.37 0.20
C ARG A 222 -11.58 -9.58 0.47
N VAL A 223 -12.73 -9.38 1.11
CA VAL A 223 -13.76 -10.41 1.29
C VAL A 223 -14.64 -10.51 0.04
N PHE A 224 -14.99 -11.74 -0.33
CA PHE A 224 -15.98 -12.06 -1.35
C PHE A 224 -16.73 -13.34 -0.97
N GLU A 225 -18.06 -13.30 -0.87
CA GLU A 225 -18.87 -14.42 -0.35
C GLU A 225 -18.37 -14.92 1.01
N ASN A 226 -17.87 -16.16 1.12
CA ASN A 226 -17.22 -16.72 2.31
C ASN A 226 -15.69 -16.82 2.15
N ILE A 227 -15.10 -16.04 1.26
CA ILE A 227 -13.68 -16.10 0.90
C ILE A 227 -12.99 -14.80 1.33
N ILE A 228 -11.85 -14.90 2.00
CA ILE A 228 -10.91 -13.78 2.20
C ILE A 228 -9.73 -13.98 1.24
N ILE A 229 -9.58 -13.05 0.29
CA ILE A 229 -8.50 -13.03 -0.71
C ILE A 229 -7.38 -12.12 -0.20
N LEU A 230 -6.16 -12.65 -0.16
CA LEU A 230 -4.99 -12.01 0.43
C LEU A 230 -3.87 -11.87 -0.59
N GLY A 231 -3.31 -10.66 -0.65
CA GLY A 231 -1.96 -10.40 -1.15
C GLY A 231 -0.92 -10.43 -0.02
N SER A 232 0.25 -9.85 -0.26
CA SER A 232 1.35 -9.77 0.70
C SER A 232 2.24 -8.57 0.43
N ALA A 233 3.05 -8.16 1.41
CA ALA A 233 4.26 -7.38 1.14
C ALA A 233 5.50 -8.27 1.37
N THR A 234 6.17 -8.65 0.28
CA THR A 234 7.35 -9.54 0.25
C THR A 234 8.62 -8.80 0.65
N GLY A 235 8.70 -7.50 0.32
CA GLY A 235 9.75 -6.56 0.76
C GLY A 235 10.82 -6.30 -0.28
N GLU A 236 11.41 -5.11 -0.18
CA GLU A 236 12.13 -4.41 -1.27
C GLU A 236 13.59 -4.90 -1.44
N GLY A 237 13.81 -6.21 -1.38
CA GLY A 237 15.14 -6.81 -1.32
C GLY A 237 15.28 -8.05 -2.20
N TYR A 238 16.50 -8.28 -2.68
CA TYR A 238 16.87 -9.54 -3.33
C TYR A 238 16.45 -10.73 -2.48
N LEU A 239 15.92 -11.76 -3.15
CA LEU A 239 15.55 -13.03 -2.53
C LEU A 239 14.46 -12.92 -1.45
N ALA A 240 13.60 -11.90 -1.58
CA ALA A 240 12.34 -11.81 -0.86
C ALA A 240 11.42 -13.02 -1.15
N PRO A 241 10.43 -13.33 -0.30
CA PRO A 241 9.40 -14.34 -0.56
C PRO A 241 8.64 -14.09 -1.88
N PRO A 242 7.99 -15.11 -2.48
CA PRO A 242 7.14 -14.93 -3.64
C PRO A 242 5.81 -14.27 -3.23
N GLY A 243 5.22 -13.52 -4.16
CA GLY A 243 4.03 -12.70 -3.95
C GLY A 243 2.68 -13.39 -4.06
N ASP A 244 2.64 -14.72 -4.03
CA ASP A 244 1.51 -15.50 -4.54
C ASP A 244 0.18 -15.14 -3.85
N ILE A 245 -0.83 -14.90 -4.69
CA ILE A 245 -2.17 -14.48 -4.27
C ILE A 245 -2.89 -15.70 -3.73
N ARG A 246 -3.45 -15.61 -2.53
CA ARG A 246 -4.02 -16.76 -1.81
C ARG A 246 -5.40 -16.44 -1.27
N ALA A 247 -6.27 -17.43 -1.27
CA ALA A 247 -7.62 -17.29 -0.75
C ALA A 247 -7.94 -18.33 0.30
N PHE A 248 -8.64 -17.91 1.35
CA PHE A 248 -8.97 -18.74 2.50
C PHE A 248 -10.47 -18.65 2.78
N ASP A 249 -11.06 -19.73 3.30
CA ASP A 249 -12.42 -19.73 3.80
C ASP A 249 -12.49 -18.86 5.07
N VAL A 250 -13.38 -17.88 5.08
CA VAL A 250 -13.48 -16.87 6.14
C VAL A 250 -14.06 -17.39 7.45
N VAL A 251 -14.72 -18.56 7.41
CA VAL A 251 -15.36 -19.19 8.56
C VAL A 251 -14.38 -20.08 9.33
N THR A 252 -13.51 -20.80 8.61
CA THR A 252 -12.61 -21.85 9.13
C THR A 252 -11.13 -21.50 9.02
N GLY A 253 -10.74 -20.54 8.17
CA GLY A 253 -9.36 -20.21 7.86
C GLY A 253 -8.67 -21.20 6.91
N LYS A 254 -9.38 -22.18 6.36
CA LYS A 254 -8.80 -23.18 5.44
C LYS A 254 -8.38 -22.53 4.11
N LEU A 255 -7.16 -22.82 3.65
CA LEU A 255 -6.70 -22.45 2.29
C LEU A 255 -7.60 -23.09 1.21
N LEU A 256 -8.09 -22.27 0.29
CA LEU A 256 -8.97 -22.67 -0.81
C LEU A 256 -8.23 -22.75 -2.14
N TRP A 257 -7.44 -21.72 -2.48
CA TRP A 257 -6.64 -21.67 -3.70
C TRP A 257 -5.39 -20.78 -3.54
N VAL A 258 -4.40 -21.04 -4.40
CA VAL A 258 -3.17 -20.26 -4.59
C VAL A 258 -3.08 -19.91 -6.07
N PHE A 259 -2.73 -18.68 -6.41
CA PHE A 259 -2.33 -18.28 -7.75
C PHE A 259 -0.85 -17.88 -7.73
N HIS A 260 -0.04 -18.63 -8.48
CA HIS A 260 1.39 -18.43 -8.60
C HIS A 260 1.71 -17.21 -9.46
N THR A 261 2.22 -16.14 -8.84
CA THR A 261 2.49 -14.88 -9.54
C THR A 261 3.85 -14.86 -10.22
N ILE A 262 4.83 -15.60 -9.66
CA ILE A 262 6.04 -16.05 -10.35
C ILE A 262 5.75 -17.47 -10.85
N PRO A 263 5.57 -17.73 -12.16
CA PRO A 263 5.13 -19.03 -12.64
C PRO A 263 6.15 -20.14 -12.38
N ARG A 264 5.65 -21.34 -12.07
CA ARG A 264 6.43 -22.57 -11.88
C ARG A 264 6.60 -23.32 -13.22
N PRO A 265 7.52 -24.29 -13.33
CA PRO A 265 7.73 -25.03 -14.59
C PRO A 265 6.44 -25.69 -15.11
N GLY A 266 6.04 -25.33 -16.34
CA GLY A 266 4.81 -25.80 -16.97
C GLY A 266 3.60 -24.86 -16.82
N GLU A 267 3.72 -23.78 -16.05
CA GLU A 267 2.69 -22.73 -15.92
C GLU A 267 2.85 -21.63 -16.97
N PHE A 268 1.75 -20.93 -17.29
CA PHE A 268 1.76 -19.83 -18.25
C PHE A 268 2.65 -18.68 -17.75
N GLY A 269 3.52 -18.17 -18.62
CA GLY A 269 4.44 -17.07 -18.31
C GLY A 269 5.83 -17.52 -17.82
N TYR A 270 6.03 -18.80 -17.52
CA TYR A 270 7.32 -19.35 -17.06
C TYR A 270 8.49 -19.01 -18.00
N ASP A 271 8.29 -19.11 -19.31
CA ASP A 271 9.30 -18.80 -20.33
C ASP A 271 9.70 -17.30 -20.43
N SER A 272 9.06 -16.42 -19.63
CA SER A 272 9.45 -15.00 -19.50
C SER A 272 10.48 -14.72 -18.41
N TRP A 273 11.02 -15.79 -17.78
CA TRP A 273 12.00 -15.76 -16.70
C TRP A 273 13.22 -16.66 -16.97
N PRO A 274 14.33 -16.50 -16.22
CA PRO A 274 15.31 -17.56 -16.06
C PRO A 274 14.67 -18.82 -15.45
N LYS A 275 15.06 -20.01 -15.93
CA LYS A 275 14.40 -21.29 -15.59
C LYS A 275 14.27 -21.57 -14.10
N ASP A 276 15.25 -21.16 -13.30
CA ASP A 276 15.30 -21.40 -11.86
C ASP A 276 14.77 -20.23 -11.02
N ALA A 277 14.30 -19.15 -11.66
CA ALA A 277 13.86 -17.92 -10.99
C ALA A 277 12.81 -18.15 -9.90
N TYR A 278 11.85 -19.04 -10.11
CA TYR A 278 10.82 -19.38 -9.12
C TYR A 278 11.39 -19.86 -7.77
N LYS A 279 12.60 -20.44 -7.75
CA LYS A 279 13.28 -20.89 -6.53
C LYS A 279 13.78 -19.74 -5.66
N TYR A 280 14.08 -18.58 -6.26
CA TYR A 280 14.86 -17.52 -5.61
C TYR A 280 14.25 -16.12 -5.71
N MET A 281 13.57 -15.77 -6.80
CA MET A 281 13.01 -14.43 -7.04
C MET A 281 11.90 -14.05 -6.07
N GLY A 282 11.90 -12.79 -5.63
CA GLY A 282 10.87 -12.24 -4.75
C GLY A 282 9.96 -11.24 -5.44
N GLY A 283 8.94 -10.77 -4.71
CA GLY A 283 7.97 -9.82 -5.25
C GLY A 283 6.93 -10.46 -6.13
N VAL A 284 6.51 -9.69 -7.13
CA VAL A 284 5.31 -10.00 -7.93
C VAL A 284 4.10 -10.13 -7.02
N ASP A 285 4.00 -9.21 -6.05
CA ASP A 285 3.12 -9.29 -4.90
C ASP A 285 2.05 -8.20 -4.88
N VAL A 286 0.88 -8.55 -4.35
CA VAL A 286 -0.22 -7.60 -4.18
C VAL A 286 -0.14 -6.96 -2.80
N TRP A 287 0.84 -6.05 -2.65
CA TRP A 287 0.99 -5.21 -1.47
C TRP A 287 0.03 -4.01 -1.47
N GLY A 288 -0.62 -3.79 -2.62
CA GLY A 288 -1.65 -2.80 -2.92
C GLY A 288 -3.09 -3.27 -2.65
N GLU A 289 -4.03 -2.73 -3.42
CA GLU A 289 -5.47 -2.71 -3.10
C GLU A 289 -6.29 -3.58 -4.07
N ILE A 290 -7.03 -4.56 -3.54
CA ILE A 290 -7.77 -5.56 -4.32
C ILE A 290 -9.22 -5.10 -4.53
N THR A 291 -9.63 -5.10 -5.80
CA THR A 291 -11.00 -4.78 -6.24
C THR A 291 -11.71 -6.05 -6.68
N VAL A 292 -13.00 -6.19 -6.33
CA VAL A 292 -13.86 -7.30 -6.78
C VAL A 292 -15.08 -6.76 -7.52
N ASP A 293 -15.45 -7.39 -8.63
CA ASP A 293 -16.81 -7.30 -9.21
C ASP A 293 -17.65 -8.43 -8.59
N PRO A 294 -18.48 -8.16 -7.57
CA PRO A 294 -19.22 -9.22 -6.87
C PRO A 294 -20.35 -9.82 -7.71
N LYS A 295 -20.84 -9.10 -8.73
CA LYS A 295 -21.87 -9.59 -9.65
C LYS A 295 -21.32 -10.69 -10.57
N ARG A 296 -20.01 -10.66 -10.85
CA ARG A 296 -19.32 -11.64 -11.70
C ARG A 296 -18.49 -12.65 -10.91
N GLY A 297 -18.02 -12.27 -9.72
CA GLY A 297 -17.02 -13.03 -8.97
C GLY A 297 -15.64 -12.93 -9.61
N ILE A 298 -15.28 -11.76 -10.14
CA ILE A 298 -13.94 -11.48 -10.68
C ILE A 298 -13.19 -10.59 -9.68
N ALA A 299 -11.97 -10.97 -9.33
CA ALA A 299 -11.05 -10.16 -8.56
C ALA A 299 -9.97 -9.57 -9.48
N TYR A 300 -9.68 -8.28 -9.31
CA TYR A 300 -8.69 -7.52 -10.06
C TYR A 300 -7.57 -7.09 -9.12
N PHE A 301 -6.33 -7.38 -9.53
CA PHE A 301 -5.15 -7.23 -8.71
C PHE A 301 -4.16 -6.27 -9.39
N PRO A 302 -3.72 -5.21 -8.70
CA PRO A 302 -2.51 -4.49 -9.05
C PRO A 302 -1.32 -5.33 -8.52
N VAL A 303 -0.59 -5.98 -9.44
CA VAL A 303 0.51 -6.91 -9.13
C VAL A 303 1.85 -6.20 -9.31
N ALA A 304 2.69 -6.21 -8.27
CA ALA A 304 3.89 -5.40 -8.24
C ALA A 304 5.10 -5.97 -8.97
N SER A 305 6.21 -5.23 -8.94
CA SER A 305 7.46 -5.56 -9.61
C SER A 305 8.16 -6.77 -8.98
N ALA A 306 9.05 -7.39 -9.74
CA ALA A 306 9.98 -8.40 -9.23
C ALA A 306 11.08 -7.74 -8.37
N LYS A 307 11.44 -8.34 -7.22
CA LYS A 307 12.46 -7.82 -6.28
C LYS A 307 13.83 -8.44 -6.59
N TYR A 308 14.90 -7.67 -6.76
CA TYR A 308 15.02 -6.22 -6.57
C TYR A 308 14.47 -5.40 -7.75
N GLU A 309 13.84 -4.26 -7.44
CA GLU A 309 13.06 -3.44 -8.38
C GLU A 309 13.92 -2.60 -9.31
N LEU A 310 15.12 -2.19 -8.87
CA LEU A 310 15.97 -1.22 -9.57
C LEU A 310 17.21 -1.85 -10.23
N TYR A 311 17.24 -3.18 -10.35
CA TYR A 311 18.18 -3.98 -11.14
C TYR A 311 17.59 -5.38 -11.37
N GLY A 312 17.63 -5.86 -12.61
CA GLY A 312 17.03 -7.11 -13.09
C GLY A 312 18.03 -8.12 -13.68
N GLY A 313 19.34 -7.93 -13.50
CA GLY A 313 20.37 -8.78 -14.12
C GLY A 313 20.34 -10.26 -13.72
N ASP A 314 19.66 -10.63 -12.62
CA ASP A 314 19.38 -12.02 -12.20
C ASP A 314 17.96 -12.50 -12.54
N ARG A 315 17.15 -11.68 -13.22
CA ARG A 315 15.77 -11.95 -13.66
C ARG A 315 15.53 -11.53 -15.12
N LYS A 316 16.42 -11.91 -16.03
CA LYS A 316 16.32 -11.54 -17.46
C LYS A 316 15.02 -12.03 -18.12
N GLY A 317 14.39 -11.17 -18.92
CA GLY A 317 13.09 -11.42 -19.55
C GLY A 317 11.96 -10.56 -18.94
N ASN A 318 10.77 -10.59 -19.54
CA ASN A 318 9.67 -9.68 -19.18
C ASN A 318 9.06 -9.89 -17.78
N ASN A 319 9.43 -10.96 -17.07
CA ASN A 319 9.06 -11.21 -15.68
C ASN A 319 7.55 -11.36 -15.40
N LEU A 320 6.76 -11.94 -16.31
CA LEU A 320 5.30 -12.07 -16.10
C LEU A 320 4.99 -12.96 -14.86
N TYR A 321 4.20 -12.55 -13.87
CA TYR A 321 3.17 -11.50 -13.85
C TYR A 321 3.57 -10.19 -13.14
N ALA A 322 4.84 -9.79 -13.15
CA ALA A 322 5.29 -8.50 -12.61
C ALA A 322 4.61 -7.33 -13.32
N ASP A 323 4.34 -6.27 -12.56
CA ASP A 323 3.86 -4.99 -13.08
C ASP A 323 2.58 -5.15 -13.92
N CYS A 324 1.59 -5.86 -13.38
CA CYS A 324 0.38 -6.28 -14.11
C CYS A 324 -0.91 -5.77 -13.49
N LEU A 325 -1.90 -5.48 -14.33
CA LEU A 325 -3.30 -5.69 -13.99
C LEU A 325 -3.63 -7.16 -14.23
N LEU A 326 -3.96 -7.91 -13.19
CA LEU A 326 -4.33 -9.32 -13.28
C LEU A 326 -5.80 -9.50 -12.91
N ALA A 327 -6.53 -10.32 -13.66
CA ALA A 327 -7.92 -10.69 -13.39
C ALA A 327 -8.06 -12.20 -13.16
N LEU A 328 -8.56 -12.58 -11.98
CA LEU A 328 -8.82 -13.98 -11.60
C LEU A 328 -10.31 -14.19 -11.27
N ASP A 329 -10.81 -15.41 -11.45
CA ASP A 329 -12.05 -15.84 -10.81
C ASP A 329 -11.83 -15.91 -9.28
N ALA A 330 -12.63 -15.15 -8.53
CA ALA A 330 -12.47 -14.95 -7.09
C ALA A 330 -12.74 -16.22 -6.26
N ARG A 331 -13.44 -17.22 -6.83
CA ARG A 331 -13.81 -18.47 -6.14
C ARG A 331 -12.77 -19.57 -6.31
N THR A 332 -12.03 -19.55 -7.41
CA THR A 332 -11.14 -20.63 -7.84
C THR A 332 -9.69 -20.22 -8.06
N GLY A 333 -9.38 -18.91 -8.07
CA GLY A 333 -8.05 -18.38 -8.40
C GLY A 333 -7.69 -18.52 -9.88
N LYS A 334 -8.62 -19.00 -10.72
CA LYS A 334 -8.35 -19.27 -12.13
C LYS A 334 -8.07 -17.97 -12.89
N HIS A 335 -6.96 -17.96 -13.63
CA HIS A 335 -6.63 -16.89 -14.57
C HIS A 335 -7.75 -16.65 -15.60
N LEU A 336 -8.14 -15.38 -15.76
CA LEU A 336 -9.08 -14.94 -16.79
C LEU A 336 -8.35 -14.15 -17.88
N TRP A 337 -7.66 -13.08 -17.49
CA TRP A 337 -6.82 -12.24 -18.34
C TRP A 337 -5.81 -11.45 -17.50
N HIS A 338 -4.81 -10.86 -18.16
CA HIS A 338 -3.88 -9.91 -17.54
C HIS A 338 -3.43 -8.87 -18.58
N TYR A 339 -2.85 -7.76 -18.11
CA TYR A 339 -2.11 -6.80 -18.93
C TYR A 339 -0.89 -6.30 -18.16
N GLN A 340 0.30 -6.39 -18.75
CA GLN A 340 1.55 -5.91 -18.14
C GLN A 340 1.80 -4.43 -18.50
N THR A 341 1.91 -3.55 -17.50
CA THR A 341 2.13 -2.10 -17.66
C THR A 341 3.60 -1.71 -17.71
N VAL A 342 4.52 -2.57 -17.26
CA VAL A 342 5.97 -2.40 -17.45
C VAL A 342 6.62 -3.75 -17.79
N HIS A 343 7.36 -3.82 -18.90
CA HIS A 343 8.13 -4.99 -19.31
C HIS A 343 9.53 -4.94 -18.67
N HIS A 344 9.85 -5.90 -17.80
CA HIS A 344 11.12 -5.94 -17.07
C HIS A 344 11.42 -4.61 -16.35
N ASP A 345 10.65 -4.30 -15.30
CA ASP A 345 10.81 -3.04 -14.56
C ASP A 345 12.23 -2.90 -13.98
N VAL A 346 12.78 -1.70 -14.06
CA VAL A 346 14.03 -1.27 -13.37
C VAL A 346 13.85 0.10 -12.69
N TRP A 347 12.59 0.52 -12.44
CA TRP A 347 12.20 1.87 -12.01
C TRP A 347 11.36 1.92 -10.72
N ASP A 348 10.94 0.77 -10.17
CA ASP A 348 9.97 0.65 -9.07
C ASP A 348 8.63 1.30 -9.46
N TYR A 349 8.08 0.84 -10.58
CA TYR A 349 6.96 1.43 -11.34
C TYR A 349 5.65 0.62 -11.32
N ASP A 350 5.53 -0.32 -10.39
CA ASP A 350 4.35 -1.16 -10.20
C ASP A 350 3.02 -0.39 -10.11
N PRO A 351 1.91 -1.06 -10.42
CA PRO A 351 0.62 -0.71 -9.88
C PRO A 351 0.46 -1.21 -8.43
N ASP A 352 -0.03 -0.35 -7.53
CA ASP A 352 -0.51 -0.73 -6.19
C ASP A 352 -1.92 -0.18 -5.86
N SER A 353 -2.37 0.85 -6.58
CA SER A 353 -3.67 1.51 -6.39
C SER A 353 -4.83 0.63 -6.85
N ALA A 354 -5.97 0.75 -6.15
CA ALA A 354 -7.15 -0.08 -6.42
C ALA A 354 -7.67 0.06 -7.87
N PRO A 355 -7.76 -1.03 -8.65
CA PRO A 355 -8.38 -1.00 -9.98
C PRO A 355 -9.83 -0.50 -9.87
N GLN A 356 -10.21 0.51 -10.66
CA GLN A 356 -11.50 1.18 -10.54
C GLN A 356 -12.51 0.63 -11.54
N LEU A 357 -13.69 0.23 -11.08
CA LEU A 357 -14.75 -0.32 -11.91
C LEU A 357 -15.74 0.77 -12.34
N VAL A 358 -15.95 0.94 -13.64
CA VAL A 358 -16.88 1.93 -14.20
C VAL A 358 -17.73 1.37 -15.33
N THR A 359 -18.83 2.04 -15.65
CA THR A 359 -19.65 1.77 -16.83
C THR A 359 -19.61 3.00 -17.73
N VAL A 360 -19.17 2.85 -18.99
CA VAL A 360 -18.89 3.98 -19.89
C VAL A 360 -19.58 3.84 -21.23
N LYS A 361 -19.79 4.96 -21.93
CA LYS A 361 -20.10 5.01 -23.35
C LYS A 361 -18.80 5.06 -24.16
N HIS A 362 -18.59 4.05 -25.00
CA HIS A 362 -17.40 3.92 -25.84
C HIS A 362 -17.81 3.33 -27.19
N ASP A 363 -17.40 3.95 -28.30
CA ASP A 363 -17.81 3.60 -29.68
C ASP A 363 -19.32 3.33 -29.85
N GLY A 364 -20.14 4.20 -29.24
CA GLY A 364 -21.61 4.13 -29.23
C GLY A 364 -22.20 3.02 -28.35
N LYS A 365 -21.38 2.11 -27.82
CA LYS A 365 -21.78 0.99 -26.96
C LYS A 365 -21.68 1.39 -25.49
N THR A 366 -22.40 0.68 -24.63
CA THR A 366 -22.06 0.64 -23.19
C THR A 366 -20.98 -0.42 -23.00
N VAL A 367 -19.88 -0.05 -22.34
CA VAL A 367 -18.78 -0.95 -21.98
C VAL A 367 -18.60 -0.93 -20.47
N ASP A 368 -18.48 -2.13 -19.90
CA ASP A 368 -18.15 -2.37 -18.51
C ASP A 368 -16.61 -2.39 -18.39
N ALA A 369 -16.00 -1.34 -17.83
CA ALA A 369 -14.56 -1.16 -17.85
C ALA A 369 -13.91 -1.24 -16.46
N VAL A 370 -12.61 -1.54 -16.46
CA VAL A 370 -11.70 -1.42 -15.32
C VAL A 370 -10.55 -0.49 -15.69
N ALA A 371 -10.25 0.46 -14.81
CA ALA A 371 -9.19 1.44 -14.98
C ALA A 371 -8.11 1.26 -13.90
N LEU A 372 -6.84 1.29 -14.28
CA LEU A 372 -5.70 1.14 -13.38
C LEU A 372 -4.74 2.33 -13.52
N ALA A 373 -4.49 3.02 -12.41
CA ALA A 373 -3.41 3.98 -12.28
C ALA A 373 -2.14 3.27 -11.81
N SER A 374 -1.03 3.40 -12.55
CA SER A 374 0.27 2.80 -12.18
C SER A 374 1.21 3.87 -11.62
N LYS A 375 2.24 3.48 -10.85
CA LYS A 375 3.28 4.42 -10.38
C LYS A 375 3.93 5.20 -11.54
N ASN A 376 4.02 4.62 -12.75
CA ASN A 376 4.58 5.26 -13.96
C ASN A 376 3.81 6.50 -14.50
N GLY A 377 2.66 6.86 -13.91
CA GLY A 377 1.91 8.08 -14.23
C GLY A 377 0.79 7.93 -15.27
N PHE A 378 0.60 6.73 -15.83
CA PHE A 378 -0.48 6.43 -16.78
C PHE A 378 -1.73 5.84 -16.13
N LEU A 379 -2.90 6.18 -16.68
CA LEU A 379 -4.18 5.54 -16.42
C LEU A 379 -4.53 4.60 -17.58
N TYR A 380 -4.36 3.29 -17.37
CA TYR A 380 -4.70 2.24 -18.31
C TYR A 380 -6.19 1.86 -18.17
N VAL A 381 -6.91 1.58 -19.26
CA VAL A 381 -8.35 1.30 -19.23
C VAL A 381 -8.73 0.15 -20.17
N PHE A 382 -9.41 -0.86 -19.62
CA PHE A 382 -9.71 -2.12 -20.29
C PHE A 382 -11.19 -2.53 -20.13
N ASP A 383 -11.72 -3.30 -21.08
CA ASP A 383 -12.97 -4.05 -20.89
C ASP A 383 -12.75 -5.09 -19.78
N ARG A 384 -13.55 -5.02 -18.71
CA ARG A 384 -13.26 -5.80 -17.48
C ARG A 384 -13.46 -7.30 -17.62
N LEU A 385 -14.15 -7.75 -18.67
CA LEU A 385 -14.36 -9.17 -18.97
C LEU A 385 -13.20 -9.79 -19.77
N THR A 386 -12.56 -9.01 -20.63
CA THR A 386 -11.64 -9.53 -21.66
C THR A 386 -10.21 -9.00 -21.59
N GLY A 387 -9.95 -7.96 -20.78
CA GLY A 387 -8.63 -7.32 -20.70
C GLY A 387 -8.24 -6.53 -21.95
N LYS A 388 -9.16 -6.35 -22.91
CA LYS A 388 -8.91 -5.58 -24.13
C LYS A 388 -8.87 -4.09 -23.79
N PRO A 389 -7.82 -3.34 -24.19
CA PRO A 389 -7.79 -1.89 -24.01
C PRO A 389 -8.98 -1.22 -24.69
N LEU A 390 -9.57 -0.20 -24.06
CA LEU A 390 -10.58 0.65 -24.71
C LEU A 390 -9.94 1.55 -25.78
N TRP A 391 -8.73 2.03 -25.53
CA TRP A 391 -7.98 2.86 -26.48
C TRP A 391 -6.61 2.23 -26.79
N PRO A 392 -5.98 2.55 -27.93
CA PRO A 392 -4.69 1.97 -28.28
C PRO A 392 -3.62 2.27 -27.23
N ILE A 393 -2.83 1.24 -26.93
CA ILE A 393 -1.60 1.31 -26.15
C ILE A 393 -0.49 0.87 -27.11
N GLU A 394 0.53 1.70 -27.27
CA GLU A 394 1.62 1.50 -28.23
C GLU A 394 2.89 1.04 -27.53
N GLU A 395 3.51 -0.02 -28.06
CA GLU A 395 4.90 -0.36 -27.72
C GLU A 395 5.84 0.67 -28.35
N ARG A 396 6.55 1.43 -27.51
CA ARG A 396 7.52 2.45 -27.97
C ARG A 396 8.93 2.16 -27.43
N PRO A 397 10.00 2.39 -28.22
CA PRO A 397 11.36 2.17 -27.77
C PRO A 397 11.73 2.99 -26.53
N VAL A 398 12.50 2.38 -25.62
CA VAL A 398 13.04 3.03 -24.41
C VAL A 398 14.57 2.87 -24.35
N PRO A 399 15.29 3.71 -23.57
CA PRO A 399 16.73 3.58 -23.42
C PRO A 399 17.13 2.24 -22.78
N ALA A 400 18.17 1.60 -23.32
CA ALA A 400 18.74 0.38 -22.74
C ALA A 400 19.68 0.69 -21.55
N SER A 401 19.78 -0.24 -20.60
CA SER A 401 20.69 -0.11 -19.46
C SER A 401 22.17 -0.29 -19.85
N ASP A 402 23.07 0.44 -19.17
CA ASP A 402 24.52 0.27 -19.24
C ASP A 402 25.12 -0.48 -18.04
N VAL A 403 24.27 -0.99 -17.14
CA VAL A 403 24.70 -1.66 -15.90
C VAL A 403 25.17 -3.09 -16.20
N PRO A 404 26.34 -3.53 -15.71
CA PRO A 404 26.86 -4.87 -15.97
C PRO A 404 25.88 -5.99 -15.57
N GLY A 405 25.61 -6.89 -16.53
CA GLY A 405 24.71 -8.02 -16.36
C GLY A 405 23.24 -7.74 -16.70
N GLU A 406 22.85 -6.47 -16.80
CA GLU A 406 21.46 -6.05 -17.01
C GLU A 406 20.96 -6.31 -18.44
N VAL A 407 19.66 -6.62 -18.61
CA VAL A 407 19.02 -6.77 -19.94
C VAL A 407 17.58 -6.24 -19.90
N THR A 408 17.43 -4.91 -19.99
CA THR A 408 16.13 -4.22 -20.05
C THR A 408 15.32 -4.57 -21.30
N SER A 409 14.00 -4.44 -21.22
CA SER A 409 13.12 -4.49 -22.41
C SER A 409 13.53 -3.46 -23.46
N LYS A 410 13.23 -3.76 -24.73
CA LYS A 410 13.44 -2.84 -25.86
C LYS A 410 12.34 -1.78 -25.96
N THR A 411 11.15 -2.08 -25.47
CA THR A 411 9.95 -1.24 -25.57
C THR A 411 9.15 -1.27 -24.27
N GLN A 412 8.28 -0.28 -24.10
CA GLN A 412 7.30 -0.20 -23.01
C GLN A 412 5.92 0.23 -23.57
N PRO A 413 4.82 -0.06 -22.86
CA PRO A 413 3.46 0.27 -23.29
C PRO A 413 3.02 1.69 -22.93
N PHE A 414 2.70 2.51 -23.95
CA PHE A 414 2.23 3.90 -23.83
C PHE A 414 0.77 4.05 -24.26
N PRO A 415 -0.18 4.36 -23.35
CA PRO A 415 -1.54 4.77 -23.72
C PRO A 415 -1.54 6.01 -24.62
N THR A 416 -2.35 5.99 -25.68
CA THR A 416 -2.33 7.06 -26.71
C THR A 416 -3.40 8.12 -26.56
N VAL A 417 -4.54 7.79 -25.92
CA VAL A 417 -5.71 8.69 -25.81
C VAL A 417 -5.87 9.29 -24.42
N VAL A 418 -5.73 8.46 -23.37
CA VAL A 418 -5.89 8.90 -21.97
C VAL A 418 -4.59 9.59 -21.52
N PRO A 419 -4.62 10.91 -21.18
CA PRO A 419 -3.40 11.62 -20.79
C PRO A 419 -2.85 11.12 -19.45
N PRO A 420 -1.52 11.19 -19.21
CA PRO A 420 -0.94 10.90 -17.89
C PRO A 420 -1.38 11.92 -16.82
N PHE A 421 -1.43 11.48 -15.56
CA PHE A 421 -1.83 12.31 -14.40
C PHE A 421 -0.64 12.88 -13.59
N ALA A 422 0.58 12.43 -13.89
CA ALA A 422 1.83 12.84 -13.23
C ALA A 422 2.87 13.22 -14.28
N ARG A 423 3.90 13.98 -13.88
CA ARG A 423 5.00 14.35 -14.79
C ARG A 423 5.87 13.15 -15.15
N GLN A 424 6.22 13.05 -16.44
CA GLN A 424 7.05 11.98 -17.00
C GLN A 424 8.43 12.53 -17.38
N GLY A 425 9.22 12.88 -16.36
CA GLY A 425 10.58 13.41 -16.48
C GLY A 425 10.77 14.82 -15.88
N MET A 426 11.99 15.10 -15.44
CA MET A 426 12.43 16.39 -14.91
C MET A 426 13.84 16.72 -15.41
N THR A 427 14.14 18.02 -15.52
CA THR A 427 15.47 18.59 -15.76
C THR A 427 15.83 19.61 -14.68
N VAL A 428 17.07 20.14 -14.71
CA VAL A 428 17.48 21.27 -13.86
C VAL A 428 16.65 22.56 -14.08
N LYS A 429 15.89 22.68 -15.18
CA LYS A 429 14.99 23.82 -15.44
C LYS A 429 13.73 23.78 -14.56
N ASP A 430 13.34 22.58 -14.14
CA ASP A 430 12.13 22.32 -13.36
C ASP A 430 12.41 22.36 -11.84
N MET A 431 13.63 22.75 -11.46
CA MET A 431 14.14 22.78 -10.09
C MET A 431 13.50 23.92 -9.26
N TYR A 432 13.16 23.63 -8.00
CA TYR A 432 12.59 24.60 -7.06
C TYR A 432 13.55 24.97 -5.94
N GLU A 433 13.96 26.24 -5.90
CA GLU A 433 14.95 26.75 -4.94
C GLU A 433 14.33 27.20 -3.61
N GLY A 434 13.00 27.27 -3.49
CA GLY A 434 12.33 27.86 -2.32
C GLY A 434 12.46 27.09 -1.00
N PHE A 435 13.06 25.89 -1.03
CA PHE A 435 13.43 25.08 0.15
C PHE A 435 14.94 24.84 0.27
N MET A 436 15.73 25.60 -0.49
CA MET A 436 17.19 25.57 -0.52
C MET A 436 17.75 26.81 0.16
N LYS A 437 18.90 26.67 0.81
CA LYS A 437 19.72 27.82 1.20
C LYS A 437 20.50 28.33 -0.03
N PRO A 438 20.92 29.61 -0.10
CA PRO A 438 21.66 30.14 -1.25
C PRO A 438 22.92 29.35 -1.61
N GLU A 439 23.62 28.78 -0.62
CA GLU A 439 24.81 27.94 -0.82
C GLU A 439 24.52 26.51 -1.31
N GLU A 440 23.27 26.04 -1.21
CA GLU A 440 22.83 24.72 -1.69
C GLU A 440 22.50 24.74 -3.19
N VAL A 441 22.10 25.89 -3.71
CA VAL A 441 21.62 26.07 -5.09
C VAL A 441 22.68 25.69 -6.16
N PRO A 442 23.96 26.11 -6.06
CA PRO A 442 24.97 25.73 -7.07
C PRO A 442 25.20 24.21 -7.13
N TRP A 443 25.28 23.56 -5.97
CA TRP A 443 25.46 22.11 -5.86
C TRP A 443 24.26 21.35 -6.45
N TRP A 444 23.04 21.79 -6.15
CA TRP A 444 21.84 21.21 -6.74
C TRP A 444 21.80 21.37 -8.27
N ARG A 445 22.13 22.57 -8.77
CA ARG A 445 22.20 22.84 -10.22
C ARG A 445 23.25 21.98 -10.93
N GLU A 446 24.43 21.83 -10.35
CA GLU A 446 25.47 20.94 -10.88
C GLU A 446 25.00 19.48 -10.90
N ARG A 447 24.53 18.96 -9.76
CA ARG A 447 24.08 17.57 -9.61
C ARG A 447 22.98 17.21 -10.60
N LEU A 448 21.97 18.07 -10.75
CA LEU A 448 20.83 17.86 -11.67
C LEU A 448 21.21 18.06 -13.15
N SER A 449 22.23 18.87 -13.46
CA SER A 449 22.72 19.05 -14.84
C SER A 449 23.57 17.87 -15.31
N ASN A 450 24.29 17.23 -14.38
CA ASN A 450 25.13 16.06 -14.64
C ASN A 450 24.38 14.71 -14.54
N ALA A 451 23.11 14.72 -14.11
CA ALA A 451 22.29 13.53 -13.99
C ALA A 451 21.64 13.14 -15.34
N ARG A 452 21.45 11.83 -15.54
CA ARG A 452 20.63 11.30 -16.65
C ARG A 452 19.17 11.65 -16.42
N THR A 453 18.44 11.97 -17.49
CA THR A 453 17.02 12.36 -17.44
C THR A 453 16.23 11.64 -18.53
N GLY A 454 14.91 11.88 -18.58
CA GLY A 454 13.98 11.22 -19.49
C GLY A 454 13.18 10.10 -18.82
N PHE A 455 11.98 9.86 -19.32
CA PHE A 455 11.09 8.80 -18.83
C PHE A 455 11.57 7.42 -19.32
N TYR A 456 11.45 6.40 -18.47
CA TYR A 456 12.06 5.08 -18.65
C TYR A 456 13.59 5.10 -18.91
N THR A 457 14.32 6.11 -18.45
CA THR A 457 15.80 6.08 -18.44
C THR A 457 16.28 5.14 -17.32
N PRO A 458 17.03 4.04 -17.60
CA PRO A 458 17.44 3.09 -16.57
C PRO A 458 18.39 3.69 -15.51
N PRO A 459 18.39 3.17 -14.27
CA PRO A 459 19.39 3.52 -13.27
C PRO A 459 20.81 3.19 -13.75
N SER A 460 21.82 3.93 -13.27
CA SER A 460 23.22 3.67 -13.63
C SER A 460 24.14 3.58 -12.42
N THR A 461 25.30 2.96 -12.61
CA THR A 461 26.42 2.94 -11.64
C THR A 461 27.39 4.10 -11.84
N THR A 462 27.38 4.77 -13.00
CA THR A 462 28.37 5.80 -13.35
C THR A 462 27.88 7.20 -13.00
N ALA A 463 26.65 7.54 -13.39
CA ALA A 463 26.00 8.84 -13.15
C ALA A 463 24.76 8.71 -12.25
N ASP A 464 24.34 9.82 -11.65
CA ASP A 464 23.01 9.95 -11.05
C ASP A 464 21.95 9.92 -12.16
N THR A 465 20.74 9.46 -11.86
CA THR A 465 19.60 9.38 -12.77
C THR A 465 18.36 9.96 -12.10
N ILE A 466 17.67 10.88 -12.76
CA ILE A 466 16.43 11.48 -12.28
C ILE A 466 15.25 10.60 -12.73
N ASN A 467 14.70 9.82 -11.81
CA ASN A 467 13.46 9.09 -11.99
C ASN A 467 12.28 10.02 -11.65
N LEU A 468 11.47 10.41 -12.65
CA LEU A 468 10.18 11.08 -12.44
C LEU A 468 9.10 10.46 -13.37
N PRO A 469 8.03 9.84 -12.84
CA PRO A 469 7.73 9.68 -11.41
C PRO A 469 8.83 8.97 -10.62
N SER A 470 8.88 9.21 -9.30
CA SER A 470 9.84 8.53 -8.41
C SER A 470 9.48 7.06 -8.24
N VAL A 471 10.33 6.35 -7.51
CA VAL A 471 10.06 5.01 -6.93
C VAL A 471 8.82 4.99 -6.02
N ASN A 472 8.39 6.16 -5.50
CA ASN A 472 7.12 6.33 -4.79
C ASN A 472 5.91 6.57 -5.73
N GLY A 473 6.13 6.56 -7.05
CA GLY A 473 5.14 6.72 -8.10
C GLY A 473 4.46 8.08 -8.19
N GLY A 474 3.73 8.24 -9.29
CA GLY A 474 2.67 9.23 -9.43
C GLY A 474 1.45 8.79 -8.62
N ALA A 475 0.90 7.62 -8.94
CA ALA A 475 -0.13 6.96 -8.14
C ALA A 475 0.49 6.10 -7.02
N LEU A 476 -0.28 5.86 -5.96
CA LEU A 476 0.08 4.97 -4.84
C LEU A 476 -1.22 4.45 -4.17
N PHE A 477 -1.16 3.53 -3.23
CA PHE A 477 -2.30 3.13 -2.39
C PHE A 477 -3.10 4.35 -1.84
N PHE A 478 -4.43 4.19 -1.77
CA PHE A 478 -5.43 5.24 -1.54
C PHE A 478 -5.62 6.27 -2.66
N SER A 479 -4.89 6.21 -3.79
CA SER A 479 -4.92 7.31 -4.77
C SER A 479 -6.08 7.27 -5.77
N THR A 480 -6.90 6.23 -5.78
CA THR A 480 -7.89 5.98 -6.84
C THR A 480 -9.30 5.86 -6.30
N GLY A 481 -10.26 6.49 -6.96
CA GLY A 481 -11.69 6.35 -6.69
C GLY A 481 -12.51 6.58 -7.96
N ALA A 482 -13.81 6.26 -7.96
CA ALA A 482 -14.64 6.35 -9.15
C ALA A 482 -16.13 6.58 -8.87
N ASN A 483 -16.79 7.35 -9.74
CA ASN A 483 -18.23 7.37 -9.86
C ASN A 483 -18.64 6.42 -11.01
N ALA A 484 -18.93 5.17 -10.68
CA ALA A 484 -19.28 4.14 -11.65
C ALA A 484 -20.55 4.45 -12.48
N ALA A 485 -21.39 5.39 -12.04
CA ALA A 485 -22.65 5.76 -12.68
C ALA A 485 -22.53 6.84 -13.77
N ASP A 486 -21.51 7.70 -13.72
CA ASP A 486 -21.23 8.70 -14.77
C ASP A 486 -19.95 8.41 -15.58
N GLY A 487 -19.17 7.40 -15.18
CA GLY A 487 -17.93 7.01 -15.86
C GLY A 487 -16.69 7.82 -15.42
N THR A 488 -16.77 8.55 -14.31
CA THR A 488 -15.64 9.35 -13.81
C THR A 488 -14.68 8.50 -12.97
N VAL A 489 -13.38 8.59 -13.25
CA VAL A 489 -12.30 8.06 -12.40
C VAL A 489 -11.46 9.20 -11.87
N TYR A 490 -11.11 9.15 -10.59
CA TYR A 490 -10.30 10.13 -9.88
C TYR A 490 -8.94 9.52 -9.52
N VAL A 491 -7.85 10.24 -9.78
CA VAL A 491 -6.48 9.83 -9.46
C VAL A 491 -5.73 10.94 -8.72
N LEU A 492 -5.23 10.63 -7.52
CA LEU A 492 -4.32 11.45 -6.74
C LEU A 492 -2.86 11.19 -7.16
N SER A 493 -2.28 12.14 -7.89
CA SER A 493 -0.90 12.08 -8.38
C SER A 493 0.11 12.80 -7.49
N LYS A 494 1.38 12.39 -7.56
CA LYS A 494 2.52 12.98 -6.85
C LYS A 494 3.64 13.32 -7.84
N ASP A 495 4.09 14.56 -7.81
CA ASP A 495 5.25 15.03 -8.56
C ASP A 495 6.43 15.18 -7.58
N MET A 496 7.05 14.05 -7.24
CA MET A 496 8.30 13.97 -6.48
C MET A 496 9.32 13.15 -7.29
N PRO A 497 10.54 13.66 -7.54
CA PRO A 497 11.60 12.90 -8.19
C PRO A 497 12.40 12.02 -7.21
N SER A 498 13.01 10.97 -7.75
CA SER A 498 14.09 10.23 -7.11
C SER A 498 15.38 10.43 -7.90
N ILE A 499 16.47 10.76 -7.23
CA ILE A 499 17.81 10.90 -7.83
C ILE A 499 18.62 9.67 -7.43
N ILE A 500 18.59 8.66 -8.30
CA ILE A 500 19.10 7.32 -8.03
C ILE A 500 20.45 7.07 -8.69
N LYS A 501 21.29 6.31 -8.00
CA LYS A 501 22.56 5.77 -8.51
C LYS A 501 22.83 4.43 -7.87
N LEU A 502 23.17 3.43 -8.67
CA LEU A 502 23.45 2.07 -8.22
C LEU A 502 24.89 1.96 -7.67
N VAL A 503 25.03 1.29 -6.54
CA VAL A 503 26.31 0.84 -5.97
C VAL A 503 26.34 -0.69 -5.97
N ARG A 504 27.53 -1.29 -5.84
CA ARG A 504 27.62 -2.76 -5.76
C ARG A 504 27.01 -3.28 -4.46
N ALA A 505 26.56 -4.53 -4.48
CA ALA A 505 26.25 -5.30 -3.28
C ALA A 505 27.34 -5.15 -2.21
N GLY A 506 26.92 -5.00 -0.96
CA GLY A 506 27.82 -4.71 0.17
C GLY A 506 28.32 -3.27 0.32
N GLU A 507 28.32 -2.41 -0.71
CA GLU A 507 28.59 -0.97 -0.52
C GLU A 507 27.43 -0.25 0.16
N SER A 508 27.72 0.88 0.81
CA SER A 508 26.65 1.70 1.41
C SER A 508 25.80 2.44 0.37
N THR A 509 24.50 2.43 0.64
CA THR A 509 23.47 3.19 -0.08
C THR A 509 23.10 4.50 0.62
N THR A 510 23.67 4.81 1.79
CA THR A 510 23.32 5.99 2.61
C THR A 510 23.46 7.29 1.80
N ALA A 511 24.60 7.47 1.08
CA ALA A 511 24.82 8.61 0.19
C ALA A 511 23.71 8.84 -0.85
N ASN A 512 23.02 7.78 -1.27
CA ASN A 512 21.99 7.80 -2.31
C ASN A 512 20.57 7.65 -1.70
N ALA A 513 20.40 7.92 -0.39
CA ALA A 513 19.13 7.80 0.32
C ALA A 513 18.13 8.95 0.07
N GLY A 514 18.64 10.08 -0.43
CA GLY A 514 17.91 11.36 -0.51
C GLY A 514 18.05 12.20 0.78
N GLY A 515 18.00 13.51 0.66
CA GLY A 515 18.08 14.47 1.77
C GLY A 515 19.50 14.74 2.30
N LEU A 516 20.53 14.05 1.79
CA LEU A 516 21.94 14.33 2.12
C LEU A 516 22.47 15.45 1.22
N ILE A 517 22.46 16.67 1.76
CA ILE A 517 22.98 17.88 1.14
C ILE A 517 24.22 18.33 1.95
N PRO A 518 25.39 18.61 1.33
CA PRO A 518 26.65 18.82 2.05
C PRO A 518 26.66 19.93 3.11
N SER A 519 25.78 20.93 3.02
CA SER A 519 25.66 22.03 3.99
C SER A 519 24.54 21.82 5.03
N ARG A 520 23.96 20.62 5.13
CA ARG A 520 22.97 20.24 6.14
C ARG A 520 23.56 19.25 7.15
N PRO A 521 23.15 19.28 8.43
CA PRO A 521 23.70 18.37 9.44
C PRO A 521 23.56 16.91 9.02
N HIS A 522 24.68 16.18 8.98
CA HIS A 522 24.69 14.73 8.76
C HIS A 522 24.31 13.96 10.03
N ASN A 523 23.40 14.52 10.83
CA ASN A 523 22.80 13.90 12.00
C ASN A 523 21.90 12.74 11.53
N VAL A 524 22.47 11.57 11.25
CA VAL A 524 21.67 10.40 10.86
C VAL A 524 20.98 9.79 12.07
N ARG A 525 20.03 10.55 12.65
CA ARG A 525 18.89 10.02 13.38
C ARG A 525 18.10 9.18 12.39
N PRO A 526 18.07 7.85 12.47
CA PRO A 526 17.49 7.07 11.39
C PRO A 526 15.97 7.29 11.36
N ARG A 527 15.39 7.54 10.17
CA ARG A 527 13.94 7.72 9.92
C ARG A 527 13.06 6.53 10.38
N THR A 528 13.68 5.47 10.90
CA THR A 528 13.13 4.17 11.31
C THR A 528 13.72 3.65 12.64
N GLY A 529 14.69 4.35 13.25
CA GLY A 529 15.48 3.82 14.39
C GLY A 529 16.52 2.74 14.04
N ILE A 530 16.70 2.42 12.75
CA ILE A 530 17.61 1.39 12.23
C ILE A 530 18.98 2.03 11.91
N PRO A 531 20.10 1.62 12.54
CA PRO A 531 21.42 2.20 12.26
C PRO A 531 21.84 2.10 10.79
N THR A 532 22.60 3.08 10.30
CA THR A 532 23.19 3.00 8.95
C THR A 532 24.35 2.02 8.86
N GLN A 533 24.78 1.72 7.63
CA GLN A 533 25.95 0.88 7.41
C GLN A 533 27.24 1.53 7.94
N GLU A 534 27.35 2.86 7.90
CA GLU A 534 28.46 3.62 8.51
C GLU A 534 28.41 3.55 10.04
N GLN A 535 27.22 3.60 10.66
CA GLN A 535 27.08 3.44 12.11
C GLN A 535 27.42 2.02 12.57
N MET A 536 27.06 1.00 11.79
CA MET A 536 27.54 -0.38 12.01
C MET A 536 29.07 -0.48 11.84
N GLY A 537 29.62 0.16 10.81
CA GLY A 537 31.07 0.23 10.56
C GLY A 537 31.85 0.95 11.65
N ARG A 538 31.25 1.98 12.26
CA ARG A 538 31.76 2.70 13.41
C ARG A 538 31.92 1.78 14.61
N ALA A 539 30.95 0.91 14.89
CA ALA A 539 31.09 -0.09 15.94
C ALA A 539 32.24 -1.09 15.65
N VAL A 540 32.41 -1.53 14.40
CA VAL A 540 33.55 -2.39 14.01
C VAL A 540 34.88 -1.66 14.20
N TYR A 541 34.95 -0.38 13.83
CA TYR A 541 36.14 0.46 14.03
C TYR A 541 36.49 0.64 15.51
N GLU A 542 35.52 0.98 16.35
CA GLU A 542 35.73 1.20 17.80
C GLU A 542 36.17 -0.08 18.52
N GLN A 543 35.70 -1.25 18.05
CA GLN A 543 36.09 -2.56 18.57
C GLN A 543 37.49 -3.03 18.12
N ASN A 544 37.91 -2.72 16.88
CA ASN A 544 39.07 -3.39 16.25
C ASN A 544 40.24 -2.45 15.89
N CYS A 545 39.98 -1.16 15.65
CA CYS A 545 40.93 -0.25 15.01
C CYS A 545 41.25 1.01 15.84
N GLN A 546 40.29 1.50 16.63
CA GLN A 546 40.44 2.73 17.42
C GLN A 546 41.68 2.74 18.33
N PHE A 547 42.09 1.59 18.88
CA PHE A 547 43.27 1.47 19.74
C PHE A 547 44.59 1.89 19.08
N CYS A 548 44.69 1.82 17.75
CA CYS A 548 45.87 2.28 17.00
C CYS A 548 45.64 3.61 16.26
N HIS A 549 44.40 3.92 15.89
CA HIS A 549 44.08 5.03 14.96
C HIS A 549 43.31 6.20 15.60
N GLY A 550 43.01 6.11 16.90
CA GLY A 550 42.37 7.16 17.70
C GLY A 550 40.84 7.27 17.49
N PRO A 551 40.09 7.84 18.46
CA PRO A 551 38.63 7.96 18.36
C PRO A 551 38.15 8.90 17.23
N GLU A 552 39.03 9.78 16.75
CA GLU A 552 38.78 10.77 15.70
C GLU A 552 39.44 10.42 14.35
N LEU A 553 39.91 9.18 14.17
CA LEU A 553 40.62 8.69 12.98
C LEU A 553 41.94 9.44 12.64
N LYS A 554 42.46 10.31 13.53
CA LYS A 554 43.66 11.12 13.28
C LYS A 554 45.00 10.38 13.48
N GLY A 555 44.96 9.16 13.99
CA GLY A 555 46.15 8.35 14.32
C GLY A 555 46.57 8.46 15.78
N ASP A 556 47.34 7.46 16.22
CA ASP A 556 48.05 7.41 17.52
C ASP A 556 49.32 6.56 17.30
N ARG A 557 49.13 5.23 17.24
CA ARG A 557 50.19 4.23 16.95
C ARG A 557 50.24 3.84 15.48
N GLY A 558 49.12 4.04 14.78
CA GLY A 558 48.96 3.90 13.33
C GLY A 558 48.58 5.23 12.68
N PRO A 559 48.67 5.32 11.33
CA PRO A 559 48.41 6.54 10.57
C PRO A 559 46.94 6.98 10.61
N ALA A 560 46.69 8.24 10.24
CA ALA A 560 45.34 8.78 10.08
C ALA A 560 44.53 8.03 9.00
N LEU A 561 43.28 7.72 9.33
CA LEU A 561 42.35 6.94 8.50
C LEU A 561 41.15 7.73 7.96
N ASP A 562 40.94 8.97 8.42
CA ASP A 562 39.86 9.87 7.97
C ASP A 562 39.75 10.03 6.44
N THR A 563 40.88 9.88 5.77
CA THR A 563 41.09 10.08 4.33
C THR A 563 41.61 8.82 3.65
N VAL A 564 41.58 7.64 4.30
CA VAL A 564 42.27 6.44 3.79
C VAL A 564 41.68 5.91 2.48
N VAL A 565 40.35 5.85 2.36
CA VAL A 565 39.67 5.31 1.17
C VAL A 565 39.82 6.23 -0.04
N SER A 566 39.78 7.56 0.16
CA SER A 566 40.02 8.53 -0.91
C SER A 566 41.51 8.61 -1.31
N ARG A 567 42.43 8.39 -0.37
CA ARG A 567 43.89 8.40 -0.61
C ARG A 567 44.42 7.14 -1.28
N LEU A 568 43.87 5.96 -0.95
CA LEU A 568 44.38 4.66 -1.42
C LEU A 568 43.45 3.94 -2.41
N GLY A 569 42.16 4.30 -2.46
CA GLY A 569 41.13 3.52 -3.14
C GLY A 569 40.56 2.39 -2.26
N ILE A 570 39.34 1.97 -2.59
CA ILE A 570 38.54 1.03 -1.78
C ILE A 570 39.22 -0.33 -1.64
N ASP A 571 39.75 -0.90 -2.73
CA ASP A 571 40.32 -2.24 -2.72
C ASP A 571 41.72 -2.30 -2.11
N ALA A 572 42.57 -1.28 -2.31
CA ALA A 572 43.85 -1.20 -1.62
C ALA A 572 43.67 -1.04 -0.10
N THR A 573 42.65 -0.29 0.34
CA THR A 573 42.27 -0.19 1.76
C THR A 573 41.75 -1.53 2.29
N ARG A 574 40.80 -2.17 1.61
CA ARG A 574 40.26 -3.49 1.98
C ARG A 574 41.36 -4.56 2.06
N ASN A 575 42.28 -4.57 1.10
CA ASN A 575 43.42 -5.50 1.07
C ASN A 575 44.43 -5.22 2.19
N THR A 576 44.64 -3.95 2.55
CA THR A 576 45.48 -3.56 3.69
C THR A 576 44.88 -4.02 5.02
N ILE A 577 43.55 -3.92 5.19
CA ILE A 577 42.85 -4.41 6.39
C ILE A 577 42.92 -5.95 6.49
N THR A 578 42.59 -6.65 5.40
CA THR A 578 42.55 -8.12 5.40
C THR A 578 43.93 -8.76 5.47
N SER A 579 44.94 -8.20 4.83
CA SER A 579 46.31 -8.75 4.80
C SER A 579 47.20 -8.25 5.95
N GLY A 580 46.86 -7.11 6.55
CA GLY A 580 47.78 -6.34 7.39
C GLY A 580 48.84 -5.60 6.55
N ARG A 581 49.61 -4.71 7.20
CA ARG A 581 50.72 -3.98 6.56
C ARG A 581 51.69 -3.42 7.60
N ALA A 582 52.98 -3.73 7.44
CA ALA A 582 54.03 -3.38 8.42
C ALA A 582 53.66 -3.85 9.83
N THR A 583 53.42 -2.92 10.78
CA THR A 583 53.00 -3.23 12.15
C THR A 583 51.49 -3.41 12.33
N MET A 584 50.67 -3.14 11.30
CA MET A 584 49.23 -3.39 11.35
C MET A 584 48.95 -4.89 11.12
N PRO A 585 48.26 -5.59 12.06
CA PRO A 585 47.95 -7.01 11.91
C PRO A 585 46.89 -7.27 10.82
N SER A 586 46.80 -8.52 10.38
CA SER A 586 45.73 -9.00 9.49
C SER A 586 44.40 -9.10 10.23
N PHE A 587 43.35 -8.54 9.63
CA PHE A 587 41.96 -8.70 10.05
C PHE A 587 41.18 -9.63 9.10
N SER A 588 41.86 -10.63 8.53
CA SER A 588 41.27 -11.64 7.62
C SER A 588 40.13 -12.47 8.23
N SER A 589 40.03 -12.52 9.56
CA SER A 589 38.94 -13.17 10.29
C SER A 589 37.66 -12.33 10.43
N LEU A 590 37.64 -11.06 9.98
CA LEU A 590 36.42 -10.26 9.99
C LEU A 590 35.40 -10.81 8.98
N PRO A 591 34.15 -11.13 9.39
CA PRO A 591 33.11 -11.55 8.46
C PRO A 591 32.86 -10.49 7.38
N ALA A 592 32.63 -10.91 6.14
CA ALA A 592 32.46 -10.02 4.99
C ALA A 592 31.44 -8.87 5.21
N PRO A 593 30.29 -9.05 5.89
CA PRO A 593 29.41 -7.94 6.24
C PRO A 593 30.09 -6.90 7.14
N ALA A 594 30.77 -7.32 8.22
CA ALA A 594 31.45 -6.41 9.14
C ALA A 594 32.63 -5.67 8.47
N LEU A 595 33.32 -6.31 7.53
CA LEU A 595 34.35 -5.66 6.70
C LEU A 595 33.72 -4.64 5.74
N ASN A 596 32.57 -4.95 5.13
CA ASN A 596 31.86 -4.01 4.27
C ASN A 596 31.33 -2.80 5.06
N ASP A 597 30.84 -3.02 6.28
CA ASP A 597 30.39 -1.96 7.18
C ASP A 597 31.55 -1.04 7.57
N LEU A 598 32.68 -1.61 8.00
CA LEU A 598 33.92 -0.86 8.26
C LEU A 598 34.37 -0.06 7.04
N MET A 599 34.29 -0.63 5.84
CA MET A 599 34.62 0.05 4.59
C MET A 599 33.63 1.17 4.22
N ALA A 600 32.36 1.06 4.60
CA ALA A 600 31.39 2.16 4.46
C ALA A 600 31.77 3.33 5.39
N PHE A 601 32.04 3.05 6.66
CA PHE A 601 32.49 4.06 7.61
C PHE A 601 33.78 4.75 7.18
N LEU A 602 34.81 4.00 6.77
CA LEU A 602 36.09 4.56 6.31
C LEU A 602 36.00 5.30 4.95
N LYS A 603 34.89 5.15 4.22
CA LYS A 603 34.59 5.88 2.97
C LYS A 603 33.93 7.24 3.25
N GLN A 604 33.10 7.34 4.29
CA GLN A 604 32.37 8.57 4.68
C GLN A 604 32.22 8.65 6.21
N PRO A 605 33.31 8.96 6.96
CA PRO A 605 33.30 8.89 8.43
C PRO A 605 32.39 9.92 9.09
N ASP A 606 32.10 11.04 8.42
CA ASP A 606 31.22 12.11 8.92
C ASP A 606 29.75 11.67 9.04
N LEU A 607 29.35 10.58 8.40
CA LEU A 607 28.02 9.96 8.57
C LEU A 607 27.89 9.14 9.86
N ALA A 608 29.02 8.86 10.54
CA ALA A 608 29.07 8.16 11.82
C ALA A 608 30.11 8.79 12.77
N PRO A 609 29.82 9.98 13.34
CA PRO A 609 30.70 10.65 14.29
C PRO A 609 30.92 9.86 15.59
N LEU A 610 31.84 10.32 16.44
CA LEU A 610 32.15 9.69 17.73
C LEU A 610 30.89 9.53 18.60
N GLY A 611 30.69 8.32 19.15
CA GLY A 611 29.51 7.97 19.94
C GLY A 611 28.26 7.57 19.12
N SER A 612 28.33 7.55 17.79
CA SER A 612 27.23 7.06 16.94
C SER A 612 27.17 5.53 16.77
N ALA A 613 28.11 4.78 17.37
CA ALA A 613 28.12 3.33 17.34
C ALA A 613 26.86 2.75 18.03
N PRO A 614 26.07 1.89 17.35
CA PRO A 614 24.86 1.32 17.92
C PRO A 614 25.17 0.31 19.04
N SER A 615 24.26 0.15 19.99
CA SER A 615 24.43 -0.78 21.12
C SER A 615 24.66 -2.23 20.66
N ALA A 616 25.31 -3.07 21.47
CA ALA A 616 25.53 -4.47 21.14
C ALA A 616 24.22 -5.24 20.84
N THR A 617 23.14 -4.95 21.58
CA THR A 617 21.80 -5.50 21.34
C THR A 617 21.26 -5.05 19.98
N THR A 618 21.45 -3.78 19.63
CA THR A 618 21.07 -3.24 18.31
C THR A 618 21.90 -3.88 17.20
N GLN A 619 23.22 -4.06 17.37
CA GLN A 619 24.07 -4.75 16.41
C GLN A 619 23.66 -6.21 16.20
N ALA A 620 23.28 -6.92 17.26
CA ALA A 620 22.79 -8.30 17.19
C ALA A 620 21.45 -8.38 16.42
N PHE A 621 20.50 -7.51 16.75
CA PHE A 621 19.23 -7.38 16.03
C PHE A 621 19.45 -7.03 14.54
N MET A 622 20.32 -6.06 14.26
CA MET A 622 20.70 -5.71 12.88
C MET A 622 21.32 -6.87 12.12
N ARG A 623 22.07 -7.78 12.76
CA ARG A 623 22.58 -9.01 12.13
C ARG A 623 21.47 -10.04 11.87
N THR A 624 20.44 -10.12 12.72
CA THR A 624 19.24 -10.95 12.41
C THR A 624 18.37 -10.38 11.28
N LEU A 625 18.51 -9.09 10.97
CA LEU A 625 17.93 -8.44 9.79
C LEU A 625 18.91 -8.34 8.61
N GLY A 626 20.17 -8.76 8.77
CA GLY A 626 21.31 -8.12 8.10
C GLY A 626 22.20 -9.06 7.29
N GLY A 627 21.83 -9.22 6.02
CA GLY A 627 22.65 -9.82 4.98
C GLY A 627 21.80 -9.94 3.71
N GLU A 628 22.38 -9.67 2.54
CA GLU A 628 21.72 -10.12 1.30
C GLU A 628 21.71 -11.66 1.31
N PRO A 629 20.57 -12.34 1.08
CA PRO A 629 20.56 -13.80 1.21
C PRO A 629 21.49 -14.47 0.19
N ALA A 630 21.91 -15.70 0.53
CA ALA A 630 22.53 -16.60 -0.42
C ALA A 630 21.46 -17.15 -1.39
N TYR A 631 21.86 -17.41 -2.63
CA TYR A 631 21.02 -18.19 -3.56
C TYR A 631 20.88 -19.63 -3.06
N PRO A 632 19.83 -20.36 -3.48
CA PRO A 632 19.73 -21.80 -3.27
C PRO A 632 21.00 -22.53 -3.74
N ASN A 633 21.44 -23.57 -3.03
CA ASN A 633 22.69 -24.29 -3.32
C ASN A 633 22.74 -24.93 -4.72
N ASP A 634 21.57 -25.11 -5.36
CA ASP A 634 21.38 -25.65 -6.70
C ASP A 634 21.24 -24.56 -7.79
N VAL A 635 21.46 -23.29 -7.44
CA VAL A 635 21.35 -22.12 -8.35
C VAL A 635 22.62 -21.28 -8.31
N GLU A 636 23.26 -21.11 -9.47
CA GLU A 636 24.37 -20.16 -9.62
C GLU A 636 23.83 -18.71 -9.65
N GLY A 637 24.19 -17.92 -8.63
CA GLY A 637 23.85 -16.50 -8.55
C GLY A 637 24.70 -15.63 -9.51
N PRO A 638 24.28 -14.38 -9.78
CA PRO A 638 25.05 -13.46 -10.62
C PRO A 638 26.40 -13.11 -9.96
N PRO A 639 27.46 -12.82 -10.76
CA PRO A 639 28.77 -12.44 -10.24
C PRO A 639 28.79 -11.10 -9.49
N SER A 640 27.74 -10.28 -9.63
CA SER A 640 27.49 -9.13 -8.77
C SER A 640 26.02 -8.71 -8.79
N ARG A 641 25.49 -8.32 -7.62
CA ARG A 641 24.21 -7.60 -7.47
C ARG A 641 24.46 -6.09 -7.28
N TYR A 642 23.43 -5.27 -7.51
CA TYR A 642 23.49 -3.80 -7.40
C TYR A 642 22.30 -3.25 -6.61
N LYS A 643 22.46 -2.12 -5.90
CA LYS A 643 21.41 -1.52 -5.06
C LYS A 643 21.53 0.01 -4.97
N THR A 644 20.47 0.70 -4.57
CA THR A 644 20.46 2.15 -4.31
C THR A 644 19.64 2.52 -3.07
N GLY A 645 19.75 3.77 -2.62
CA GLY A 645 19.04 4.28 -1.44
C GLY A 645 17.64 4.85 -1.75
N TYR A 646 17.13 4.66 -2.96
CA TYR A 646 15.83 5.17 -3.46
C TYR A 646 15.77 6.70 -3.69
N GLY A 647 16.76 7.47 -3.19
CA GLY A 647 17.10 8.81 -3.66
C GLY A 647 15.98 9.86 -3.65
N ASN A 648 14.97 9.71 -2.80
CA ASN A 648 13.76 10.54 -2.84
C ASN A 648 14.06 11.99 -2.45
N GLU A 649 13.78 12.96 -3.33
CA GLU A 649 14.03 14.38 -3.09
C GLU A 649 12.73 15.21 -3.26
N PRO A 650 11.81 15.17 -2.28
CA PRO A 650 10.45 15.74 -2.41
C PRO A 650 10.39 17.26 -2.69
N TYR A 651 11.49 17.97 -2.41
CA TYR A 651 11.54 19.43 -2.31
C TYR A 651 12.24 20.09 -3.50
N VAL A 652 12.84 19.30 -4.38
CA VAL A 652 13.75 19.79 -5.44
C VAL A 652 13.02 20.22 -6.73
N ILE A 653 11.73 19.93 -6.86
CA ILE A 653 10.92 20.16 -8.08
C ILE A 653 9.88 21.28 -7.88
N THR A 654 9.53 21.99 -8.96
CA THR A 654 8.50 23.03 -8.97
C THR A 654 7.08 22.49 -8.70
N PRO A 655 6.23 23.22 -7.95
CA PRO A 655 4.84 22.84 -7.70
C PRO A 655 3.96 22.86 -8.98
N PRO A 656 2.79 22.21 -8.97
CA PRO A 656 2.18 21.51 -7.84
C PRO A 656 2.87 20.19 -7.51
N TRP A 657 3.06 19.88 -6.22
CA TRP A 657 3.76 18.66 -5.78
C TRP A 657 2.84 17.42 -5.71
N SER A 658 1.52 17.63 -5.73
CA SER A 658 0.52 16.59 -5.92
C SER A 658 -0.77 17.19 -6.45
N THR A 659 -1.51 16.44 -7.27
CA THR A 659 -2.84 16.86 -7.75
C THR A 659 -3.85 15.74 -7.59
N ILE A 660 -5.14 16.08 -7.57
CA ILE A 660 -6.22 15.14 -7.85
C ILE A 660 -6.77 15.45 -9.25
N THR A 661 -6.81 14.42 -10.09
CA THR A 661 -7.18 14.48 -11.51
C THR A 661 -8.46 13.69 -11.72
N ALA A 662 -9.48 14.31 -12.31
CA ALA A 662 -10.73 13.63 -12.67
C ALA A 662 -10.76 13.34 -14.18
N TYR A 663 -10.96 12.09 -14.56
CA TYR A 663 -11.08 11.62 -15.93
C TYR A 663 -12.54 11.27 -16.26
N ASP A 664 -13.02 11.71 -17.42
CA ASP A 664 -14.24 11.19 -18.04
C ASP A 664 -13.87 10.04 -18.97
N LEU A 665 -14.18 8.81 -18.56
CA LEU A 665 -13.89 7.62 -19.37
C LEU A 665 -14.98 7.30 -20.42
N ASN A 666 -15.98 8.17 -20.61
CA ASN A 666 -16.80 8.18 -21.82
C ASN A 666 -16.08 8.87 -23.00
N THR A 667 -15.13 9.78 -22.72
CA THR A 667 -14.36 10.49 -23.76
C THR A 667 -12.85 10.27 -23.70
N GLY A 668 -12.35 9.62 -22.64
CA GLY A 668 -10.92 9.36 -22.42
C GLY A 668 -10.11 10.60 -21.99
N LYS A 669 -10.78 11.62 -21.45
CA LYS A 669 -10.19 12.96 -21.21
C LYS A 669 -10.18 13.35 -19.75
N ILE A 670 -9.26 14.23 -19.36
CA ILE A 670 -9.28 14.90 -18.06
C ILE A 670 -10.43 15.93 -18.07
N LYS A 671 -11.36 15.82 -17.11
CA LYS A 671 -12.43 16.78 -16.81
C LYS A 671 -11.85 18.02 -16.13
N TRP A 672 -10.99 17.78 -15.13
CA TRP A 672 -10.30 18.80 -14.35
C TRP A 672 -9.11 18.17 -13.58
N GLN A 673 -8.16 19.02 -13.19
CA GLN A 673 -7.05 18.66 -12.29
C GLN A 673 -6.90 19.78 -11.26
N THR A 674 -6.65 19.45 -9.99
CA THR A 674 -6.56 20.43 -8.89
C THR A 674 -5.47 20.03 -7.90
N PRO A 675 -4.64 20.96 -7.39
CA PRO A 675 -3.63 20.63 -6.38
C PRO A 675 -4.23 20.01 -5.12
N TYR A 676 -3.67 18.89 -4.67
CA TYR A 676 -4.21 18.13 -3.53
C TYR A 676 -3.66 18.66 -2.22
N GLY A 677 -4.41 19.55 -1.57
CA GLY A 677 -3.98 20.20 -0.32
C GLY A 677 -2.89 21.26 -0.52
N ASP A 678 -2.19 21.59 0.55
CA ASP A 678 -1.21 22.68 0.62
C ASP A 678 0.15 22.24 1.21
N VAL A 679 1.13 23.16 1.17
CA VAL A 679 2.41 23.02 1.89
C VAL A 679 2.58 24.24 2.81
N PRO A 680 2.17 24.15 4.09
CA PRO A 680 2.27 25.27 5.03
C PRO A 680 3.69 25.84 5.18
N GLN A 681 4.72 25.00 4.98
CA GLN A 681 6.13 25.40 4.99
C GLN A 681 6.53 26.25 3.79
N ALA A 682 5.79 26.25 2.67
CA ALA A 682 6.04 27.10 1.50
C ALA A 682 5.55 28.55 1.69
N GLY A 683 4.80 28.81 2.76
CA GLY A 683 3.99 30.01 2.90
C GLY A 683 2.66 29.92 2.14
N ARG A 684 1.72 30.82 2.44
CA ARG A 684 0.40 30.84 1.79
C ARG A 684 0.51 31.39 0.37
N SER A 685 0.27 30.57 -0.65
CA SER A 685 0.30 30.97 -2.06
C SER A 685 -0.52 30.04 -2.94
N ASP A 686 -1.35 30.59 -3.84
CA ASP A 686 -2.12 29.83 -4.83
C ASP A 686 -1.24 29.08 -5.85
N LYS A 687 0.04 29.45 -5.94
CA LYS A 687 1.03 28.84 -6.85
C LYS A 687 1.90 27.77 -6.18
N LEU A 688 1.90 27.69 -4.85
CA LEU A 688 2.74 26.75 -4.07
C LEU A 688 1.85 25.72 -3.36
N ARG A 689 1.01 25.04 -4.15
CA ARG A 689 -0.03 24.10 -3.67
C ARG A 689 0.25 22.65 -4.04
N GLY A 690 -0.54 21.74 -3.48
CA GLY A 690 -0.37 20.30 -3.60
C GLY A 690 0.60 19.81 -2.54
N ASN A 691 0.16 18.90 -1.67
CA ASN A 691 0.99 18.33 -0.62
C ASN A 691 2.21 17.61 -1.21
N ILE A 692 3.38 17.77 -0.59
CA ILE A 692 4.63 17.18 -1.09
C ILE A 692 4.69 15.64 -0.92
N TYR A 693 3.95 15.07 0.02
CA TYR A 693 3.97 13.62 0.24
C TYR A 693 2.64 13.11 0.83
N PRO A 694 1.52 13.18 0.07
CA PRO A 694 0.20 12.86 0.60
C PRO A 694 0.10 11.39 1.02
N LYS A 695 -0.40 11.20 2.25
CA LYS A 695 -0.65 9.87 2.88
C LYS A 695 -2.09 9.63 3.30
N SER A 696 -2.97 10.61 3.05
CA SER A 696 -4.41 10.43 3.05
C SER A 696 -4.89 10.32 1.61
N GLY A 697 -5.89 9.47 1.36
CA GLY A 697 -6.69 9.50 0.15
C GLY A 697 -7.95 10.36 0.31
N PHE A 698 -8.84 10.27 -0.68
CA PHE A 698 -10.09 11.03 -0.73
C PHE A 698 -11.31 10.10 -0.79
N VAL A 699 -12.50 10.68 -0.59
CA VAL A 699 -13.80 10.03 -0.79
C VAL A 699 -14.68 10.91 -1.68
N THR A 700 -15.53 10.30 -2.49
CA THR A 700 -16.48 10.94 -3.41
C THR A 700 -17.91 10.65 -2.97
N THR A 701 -18.86 11.56 -3.21
CA THR A 701 -20.26 11.38 -2.77
C THR A 701 -21.31 11.72 -3.82
N ALA A 702 -22.50 11.12 -3.71
CA ALA A 702 -23.68 11.49 -4.50
C ALA A 702 -24.18 12.93 -4.21
N GLY A 703 -23.73 13.55 -3.11
CA GLY A 703 -23.85 14.99 -2.86
C GLY A 703 -23.01 15.88 -3.78
N GLY A 704 -22.26 15.29 -4.73
CA GLY A 704 -21.47 16.00 -5.72
C GLY A 704 -20.12 16.49 -5.20
N LEU A 705 -19.57 15.84 -4.17
CA LEU A 705 -18.37 16.29 -3.46
C LEU A 705 -17.19 15.33 -3.63
N VAL A 706 -15.98 15.85 -3.48
CA VAL A 706 -14.76 15.07 -3.20
C VAL A 706 -14.13 15.62 -1.91
N LEU A 707 -14.00 14.77 -0.89
CA LEU A 707 -13.55 15.15 0.46
C LEU A 707 -12.24 14.46 0.82
N PHE A 708 -11.32 15.17 1.47
CA PHE A 708 -10.11 14.58 2.04
C PHE A 708 -9.57 15.40 3.21
N ALA A 709 -8.91 14.74 4.16
CA ALA A 709 -8.13 15.40 5.20
C ALA A 709 -6.63 15.23 4.87
N GLY A 710 -5.87 16.31 4.77
CA GLY A 710 -4.45 16.26 4.42
C GLY A 710 -3.53 16.08 5.63
N ASN A 711 -2.27 15.70 5.37
CA ASN A 711 -1.16 15.80 6.32
C ASN A 711 -0.57 17.23 6.42
N ASP A 712 -1.33 18.21 5.95
CA ASP A 712 -1.21 19.66 6.14
C ASP A 712 -2.20 20.19 7.20
N SER A 713 -2.81 19.29 7.99
CA SER A 713 -3.77 19.60 9.06
C SER A 713 -5.02 20.34 8.60
N LYS A 714 -5.55 20.01 7.41
CA LYS A 714 -6.78 20.59 6.86
C LYS A 714 -7.72 19.53 6.30
N LEU A 715 -9.02 19.69 6.55
CA LEU A 715 -10.10 19.05 5.77
C LEU A 715 -10.38 19.94 4.56
N TYR A 716 -10.37 19.36 3.37
CA TYR A 716 -10.76 19.98 2.11
C TYR A 716 -12.00 19.30 1.56
N VAL A 717 -12.87 20.10 0.93
CA VAL A 717 -13.96 19.59 0.09
C VAL A 717 -13.96 20.34 -1.23
N LEU A 718 -13.99 19.57 -2.32
CA LEU A 718 -14.03 20.03 -3.71
C LEU A 718 -15.39 19.69 -4.33
N ASP A 719 -15.82 20.51 -5.29
CA ASP A 719 -16.93 20.19 -6.19
C ASP A 719 -16.47 19.12 -7.21
N SER A 720 -17.12 17.96 -7.20
CA SER A 720 -16.80 16.81 -8.06
C SER A 720 -16.91 17.10 -9.56
N THR A 721 -17.68 18.11 -9.96
CA THR A 721 -17.94 18.45 -11.36
C THR A 721 -16.81 19.26 -11.99
N ASN A 722 -16.11 20.08 -11.19
CA ASN A 722 -15.16 21.09 -11.69
C ASN A 722 -13.87 21.26 -10.86
N GLY A 723 -13.69 20.49 -9.77
CA GLY A 723 -12.48 20.43 -8.96
C GLY A 723 -12.27 21.59 -7.99
N LYS A 724 -13.08 22.65 -8.04
CA LYS A 724 -12.91 23.82 -7.16
C LYS A 724 -13.12 23.44 -5.70
N VAL A 725 -12.22 23.90 -4.83
CA VAL A 725 -12.41 23.84 -3.37
C VAL A 725 -13.62 24.71 -2.99
N VAL A 726 -14.63 24.09 -2.36
CA VAL A 726 -15.86 24.75 -1.91
C VAL A 726 -15.90 24.94 -0.39
N PHE A 727 -15.11 24.17 0.36
CA PHE A 727 -15.00 24.29 1.81
C PHE A 727 -13.63 23.81 2.31
N THR A 728 -13.13 24.44 3.37
CA THR A 728 -11.96 23.98 4.13
C THR A 728 -12.15 24.21 5.62
N LYS A 729 -11.68 23.28 6.46
CA LYS A 729 -11.65 23.42 7.93
C LYS A 729 -10.24 23.06 8.43
N ASP A 730 -9.68 23.87 9.31
CA ASP A 730 -8.43 23.55 10.01
C ASP A 730 -8.66 22.40 11.00
N LEU A 731 -7.68 21.50 11.11
CA LEU A 731 -7.71 20.29 11.96
C LEU A 731 -6.63 20.37 13.05
N PRO A 732 -6.82 19.69 14.19
CA PRO A 732 -5.83 19.67 15.28
C PRO A 732 -4.51 18.96 14.91
N ASN A 733 -4.52 18.10 13.89
CA ASN A 733 -3.38 17.32 13.39
C ASN A 733 -3.64 16.96 11.91
N GLY A 734 -2.62 16.43 11.23
CA GLY A 734 -2.74 15.87 9.90
C GLY A 734 -3.45 14.50 9.88
N SER A 735 -3.87 14.06 8.69
CA SER A 735 -4.52 12.76 8.48
C SER A 735 -3.72 11.82 7.58
N GLN A 736 -3.98 10.52 7.69
CA GLN A 736 -3.51 9.44 6.80
C GLN A 736 -4.57 8.34 6.75
N GLY A 737 -4.64 7.55 5.67
CA GLY A 737 -5.77 6.63 5.43
C GLY A 737 -6.83 7.25 4.52
N VAL A 738 -8.03 6.67 4.48
CA VAL A 738 -9.17 7.19 3.70
C VAL A 738 -10.34 7.52 4.62
N PRO A 739 -11.02 8.67 4.47
CA PRO A 739 -12.21 8.97 5.25
C PRO A 739 -13.35 7.98 4.99
N ALA A 740 -14.03 7.56 6.05
CA ALA A 740 -15.27 6.79 5.97
C ALA A 740 -16.47 7.74 5.92
N VAL A 741 -17.41 7.52 5.00
CA VAL A 741 -18.66 8.29 4.91
C VAL A 741 -19.84 7.34 5.14
N TYR A 742 -20.65 7.63 6.15
CA TYR A 742 -21.70 6.73 6.62
C TYR A 742 -22.93 7.48 7.10
N GLU A 743 -24.06 6.77 7.18
CA GLU A 743 -25.26 7.20 7.87
C GLU A 743 -25.38 6.47 9.20
N ALA A 744 -25.65 7.21 10.28
CA ALA A 744 -26.08 6.66 11.57
C ALA A 744 -27.26 7.49 12.08
N ASP A 745 -28.30 6.83 12.59
CA ASP A 745 -29.57 7.43 13.07
C ASP A 745 -30.17 8.47 12.11
N GLY A 746 -30.06 8.23 10.80
CA GLY A 746 -30.58 9.10 9.74
C GLY A 746 -29.73 10.34 9.44
N ARG A 747 -28.53 10.48 10.03
CA ARG A 747 -27.58 11.58 9.77
C ARG A 747 -26.35 11.07 9.02
N GLU A 748 -25.91 11.81 8.01
CA GLU A 748 -24.64 11.59 7.31
C GLU A 748 -23.45 12.14 8.10
N TYR A 749 -22.39 11.34 8.20
CA TYR A 749 -21.14 11.63 8.90
C TYR A 749 -19.92 11.35 8.01
N VAL A 750 -18.83 12.07 8.26
CA VAL A 750 -17.50 11.88 7.63
C VAL A 750 -16.46 11.67 8.73
N LEU A 751 -15.88 10.47 8.83
CA LEU A 751 -14.96 10.06 9.90
C LEU A 751 -13.56 9.77 9.37
N PHE A 752 -12.52 10.35 9.99
CA PHE A 752 -11.12 10.13 9.65
C PHE A 752 -10.20 10.27 10.88
N THR A 753 -8.97 9.77 10.79
CA THR A 753 -7.95 9.98 11.82
C THR A 753 -7.34 11.38 11.73
N VAL A 754 -6.97 11.92 12.88
CA VAL A 754 -6.14 13.13 13.05
C VAL A 754 -4.95 12.77 13.95
N SER A 755 -4.17 11.78 13.51
CA SER A 755 -2.96 11.27 14.17
C SER A 755 -1.68 11.48 13.36
N GLY A 756 -1.80 12.00 12.14
CA GLY A 756 -0.68 12.36 11.27
C GLY A 756 0.08 13.58 11.77
N GLY A 757 1.41 13.48 11.79
CA GLY A 757 2.25 14.68 11.81
C GLY A 757 2.18 15.44 10.48
N GLY A 758 2.76 16.64 10.46
CA GLY A 758 2.94 17.41 9.24
C GLY A 758 3.80 16.69 8.18
N THR A 759 3.76 17.17 6.94
CA THR A 759 4.66 16.76 5.85
C THR A 759 6.12 16.63 6.33
N PRO A 760 6.81 15.47 6.20
CA PRO A 760 8.11 15.20 6.83
C PRO A 760 9.30 16.03 6.32
N TYR A 761 9.36 17.29 6.76
CA TYR A 761 10.37 18.28 6.38
C TYR A 761 11.80 17.83 6.71
N PRO A 762 12.82 18.07 5.85
CA PRO A 762 14.18 17.62 6.11
C PRO A 762 14.86 18.45 7.20
N GLU A 763 15.70 17.80 8.02
CA GLU A 763 16.52 18.51 9.01
C GLU A 763 17.48 19.49 8.31
N GLY A 764 17.54 20.74 8.80
CA GLY A 764 18.35 21.79 8.21
C GLY A 764 17.86 22.39 6.88
N ALA A 765 16.67 22.03 6.39
CA ALA A 765 16.07 22.65 5.21
C ALA A 765 15.65 24.11 5.46
N TYR A 766 15.79 24.96 4.44
CA TYR A 766 15.39 26.36 4.49
C TYR A 766 13.86 26.49 4.44
N ILE A 767 13.27 27.14 5.45
CA ILE A 767 11.85 27.52 5.45
C ILE A 767 11.75 28.97 4.95
N PRO A 768 11.04 29.25 3.84
CA PRO A 768 10.87 30.61 3.33
C PRO A 768 10.02 31.50 4.26
N PRO A 769 10.15 32.84 4.18
CA PRO A 769 9.41 33.77 5.05
C PRO A 769 7.89 33.58 4.94
N GLY A 770 7.22 33.45 6.08
CA GLY A 770 5.79 33.15 6.15
C GLY A 770 5.43 31.66 6.04
N GLY A 771 6.41 30.78 5.81
CA GLY A 771 6.27 29.34 6.00
C GLY A 771 6.10 28.98 7.49
N VAL A 772 5.20 28.04 7.78
CA VAL A 772 4.92 27.58 9.14
C VAL A 772 5.01 26.06 9.27
N SER A 773 5.41 25.59 10.45
CA SER A 773 5.23 24.19 10.83
C SER A 773 3.90 24.03 11.57
N ASN A 774 3.13 23.01 11.21
CA ASN A 774 1.85 22.74 11.87
C ASN A 774 2.08 22.30 13.33
N PRO A 775 1.27 22.80 14.28
CA PRO A 775 1.34 22.32 15.66
C PRO A 775 0.87 20.86 15.71
N THR A 776 1.66 19.99 16.34
CA THR A 776 1.18 18.68 16.78
C THR A 776 0.39 18.83 18.08
N THR A 777 -0.86 18.40 18.07
CA THR A 777 -1.73 18.40 19.27
C THR A 777 -2.24 16.98 19.56
N SER A 778 -3.28 16.82 20.38
CA SER A 778 -3.82 15.51 20.78
C SER A 778 -4.23 14.65 19.57
N LYS A 779 -3.65 13.45 19.45
CA LYS A 779 -3.95 12.53 18.34
C LYS A 779 -5.28 11.80 18.55
N GLY A 780 -6.03 11.61 17.47
CA GLY A 780 -7.39 11.07 17.57
C GLY A 780 -8.04 10.66 16.26
N TYR A 781 -9.36 10.54 16.31
CA TYR A 781 -10.29 10.46 15.20
C TYR A 781 -11.37 11.52 15.40
N ILE A 782 -11.89 12.07 14.30
CA ILE A 782 -12.97 13.08 14.31
C ILE A 782 -14.04 12.66 13.30
N ALA A 783 -15.31 12.77 13.71
CA ALA A 783 -16.45 12.72 12.81
C ALA A 783 -17.02 14.14 12.61
N PHE A 784 -17.17 14.54 11.36
CA PHE A 784 -17.92 15.74 10.95
C PHE A 784 -19.33 15.38 10.51
N ALA A 785 -20.31 16.23 10.80
CA ALA A 785 -21.68 16.09 10.30
C ALA A 785 -22.36 17.48 10.17
N LEU A 786 -23.54 17.50 9.56
CA LEU A 786 -24.42 18.67 9.60
C LEU A 786 -25.09 18.82 10.99
N PRO A 787 -25.48 20.04 11.41
CA PRO A 787 -26.14 20.28 12.68
C PRO A 787 -27.42 19.43 12.85
N ALA A 788 -27.64 18.92 14.06
CA ALA A 788 -28.79 18.07 14.35
C ALA A 788 -30.11 18.84 14.16
N GLY A 789 -30.93 18.39 13.22
CA GLY A 789 -32.25 18.97 12.92
C GLY A 789 -32.43 19.47 11.48
N GLU A 790 -31.37 19.66 10.69
CA GLU A 790 -31.50 20.08 9.29
C GLU A 790 -31.99 18.95 8.34
N ASN A 791 -31.99 17.71 8.80
CA ASN A 791 -32.36 16.47 8.07
C ASN A 791 -33.85 16.37 7.64
N LYS A 792 -34.60 17.48 7.57
CA LYS A 792 -36.01 17.52 7.17
C LYS A 792 -36.20 18.35 5.90
N ARG A 793 -35.83 17.77 4.75
CA ARG A 793 -36.25 18.19 3.39
C ARG A 793 -36.08 17.05 2.39
#